data_AF-A0A0Q9DUA8-F1
#
_entry.id   AF-A0A0Q9DUA8-F1
#
_cell.length_a   1.000
_cell.length_b   1.000
_cell.length_c   1.000
_cell.angle_alpha   90.00
_cell.angle_beta   90.00
_cell.angle_gamma   90.00
#
_symmetry.space_group_name_H-M   'P 1'
#
loop_
_entity.id
_entity.type
_entity.pdbx_description
1 polymer ?
#
loop_
_entity_poly.entity_id
_entity_poly.type
_entity_poly.pdbx_seq_one_letter_code
_entity_poly.pdbx_strand_id
1 'polypeptide(L)'
;MYHASRVIYWIQHQTVFPFDTHNIRQTMIPFGSELFFLWPVLLTKAEAVGRLVFWLAFPLAAMGQYYLLRALKLSQTVALVGVLILISTPLVAFSATGLKPEIWSIVTLLGVAYWVVSICTQPDGSKLKYFFLGIFTVLSINVRSFPVSIIPSLLLILWWAPGPFSFTVRFKALAAGWVCAGVLSSLLIPLAFNTALYQHPLGPQEVRRVVQADITPQVIYTHAVRFVFLLLELPDVPASSETRSRISSAANQFIYSVGAGAPLAGENKGSWPGSFVYSLPEHSTRFSLWGLLWIPVLLIAAPLLIRNVVTTWPHVRLTAVSAQTLLAVPLLGAVLFGARWMAQSEVPGRFLIGPYALLLPIGIALVAPHLSTKKFAQALVAMVVAYSAYQPMRALAYDAVQAIAAPASEKLRSEPFEEITGSMMPTGSRILFVGNQDARDYSLFSPETGFSNAVIPWGTGPFDPERMGRLIAAEKVTHVLIQNDNQVFFEWFPTVDTREMVKWLTVQAGLKAIPLKTPRMRLFEVSGTALVNERPFQTAEAPPAAPLIRIDDALKTKVGIDPASLETPWPIENLGRREHGFLWMGQGHAEGIEFALWSREDRDVDIRFDVSPGHGLTAPDRRVMVLHGGIPVGGEHTFRGKASVVARTRLHAGRNTLSFFATDTATIKPLPNGDTRNLVIGLHEIRIEQAQVAAAGATRSTSPDRGGQDPSPTRHGELAHSALKAVGLISRRQQVEGYWLTSYTSEERFEKTKLEMNTYVTSMVVDVLGPKPGPAGLGGSLERARTHLRNQIEANGLVRYHGRPDGAAMTAHGLCPITPDSDDTALVWRLAPGADALRSPALAALMQYRTAEGLYKTWLGQRNEYRCIDPGVDPNPTDVAIQMHVLMWLAQADPPAAQSLCSALRHAIDQDRLWVYYRRAPLVPAMRQADMKAVGCDVQLPPSRLQTAVPGQEIWLNAGHMLQRLEEGTGKAPTSAEVLGLLQELSKNDFSLVKLNPPLLYHNDLTASVRRFYWSEDVGYAIWLRLYLESVRLGLLAANDSNNNSNAADGERTVQKTP
;
A
#
# COMPACT_ATOMS: atom_id res chain seq x y z
N MET A 1 -14.16 4.92 6.42
CA MET A 1 -14.43 4.06 5.25
C MET A 1 -15.19 2.80 5.63
N TYR A 2 -14.79 2.02 6.65
CA TYR A 2 -15.53 0.79 7.03
C TYR A 2 -17.02 0.95 7.35
N HIS A 3 -17.48 2.13 7.85
CA HIS A 3 -18.91 2.41 8.04
C HIS A 3 -19.70 2.35 6.73
N ALA A 4 -19.15 2.94 5.66
CA ALA A 4 -19.78 2.94 4.34
C ALA A 4 -19.76 1.53 3.73
N SER A 5 -18.60 0.85 3.76
CA SER A 5 -18.48 -0.53 3.26
C SER A 5 -19.48 -1.46 3.95
N ARG A 6 -19.64 -1.35 5.27
CA ARG A 6 -20.63 -2.13 6.04
C ARG A 6 -22.04 -2.00 5.47
N VAL A 7 -22.48 -0.79 5.16
CA VAL A 7 -23.80 -0.53 4.57
C VAL A 7 -23.94 -1.22 3.22
N ILE A 8 -22.92 -1.15 2.37
CA ILE A 8 -22.97 -1.80 1.05
C ILE A 8 -22.96 -3.32 1.17
N TYR A 9 -22.20 -3.89 2.12
CA TYR A 9 -22.30 -5.32 2.44
C TYR A 9 -23.73 -5.71 2.85
N TRP A 10 -24.43 -4.92 3.68
CA TRP A 10 -25.82 -5.22 4.03
C TRP A 10 -26.76 -5.18 2.83
N ILE A 11 -26.58 -4.21 1.92
CA ILE A 11 -27.35 -4.13 0.68
C ILE A 11 -27.09 -5.36 -0.17
N GLN A 12 -25.82 -5.77 -0.31
CA GLN A 12 -25.41 -6.94 -1.07
C GLN A 12 -25.97 -8.25 -0.48
N HIS A 13 -25.88 -8.43 0.84
CA HIS A 13 -26.37 -9.61 1.55
C HIS A 13 -27.89 -9.59 1.81
N GLN A 14 -28.56 -8.47 1.53
CA GLN A 14 -29.97 -8.25 1.82
C GLN A 14 -30.32 -8.44 3.31
N THR A 15 -29.36 -8.20 4.20
CA THR A 15 -29.54 -8.36 5.64
C THR A 15 -28.55 -7.52 6.43
N VAL A 16 -28.96 -7.08 7.63
CA VAL A 16 -28.09 -6.43 8.61
C VAL A 16 -27.45 -7.42 9.59
N PHE A 17 -27.73 -8.71 9.43
CA PHE A 17 -27.11 -9.76 10.27
C PHE A 17 -25.61 -9.86 10.01
N PRO A 18 -24.82 -10.29 11.02
CA PRO A 18 -23.40 -10.53 10.87
C PRO A 18 -23.06 -11.46 9.70
N PHE A 19 -21.95 -11.16 9.02
CA PHE A 19 -21.38 -11.93 7.92
C PHE A 19 -19.87 -12.11 8.15
N ASP A 20 -19.24 -13.07 7.48
CA ASP A 20 -17.79 -13.25 7.52
C ASP A 20 -17.11 -11.99 6.98
N THR A 21 -16.13 -11.43 7.69
CA THR A 21 -15.46 -10.20 7.24
C THR A 21 -14.03 -10.14 7.76
N HIS A 22 -13.15 -9.50 6.99
CA HIS A 22 -11.79 -9.19 7.40
C HIS A 22 -11.76 -8.06 8.46
N ASN A 23 -12.86 -7.30 8.62
CA ASN A 23 -12.97 -6.22 9.59
C ASN A 23 -14.13 -6.46 10.57
N ILE A 24 -13.84 -7.16 11.67
CA ILE A 24 -14.84 -7.56 12.67
C ILE A 24 -15.67 -6.41 13.24
N ARG A 25 -15.15 -5.16 13.21
CA ARG A 25 -15.90 -3.98 13.66
C ARG A 25 -17.20 -3.81 12.87
N GLN A 26 -17.25 -4.28 11.62
CA GLN A 26 -18.44 -4.25 10.76
C GLN A 26 -19.63 -5.02 11.34
N THR A 27 -19.39 -6.04 12.16
CA THR A 27 -20.43 -6.94 12.67
C THR A 27 -20.64 -6.84 14.18
N MET A 28 -19.59 -6.50 14.94
CA MET A 28 -19.67 -6.51 16.41
C MET A 28 -20.18 -5.21 17.05
N ILE A 29 -19.98 -4.05 16.41
CA ILE A 29 -20.26 -2.73 17.02
C ILE A 29 -21.68 -2.28 16.64
N PRO A 30 -22.44 -1.65 17.57
CA PRO A 30 -23.69 -0.97 17.24
C PRO A 30 -23.55 -0.02 16.05
N PHE A 31 -24.62 0.10 15.27
CA PHE A 31 -24.58 0.69 13.93
C PHE A 31 -25.78 1.58 13.61
N GLY A 32 -26.43 2.11 14.65
CA GLY A 32 -27.66 2.87 14.52
C GLY A 32 -27.52 4.11 13.62
N SER A 33 -26.35 4.74 13.59
CA SER A 33 -26.11 5.90 12.71
C SER A 33 -26.04 5.53 11.23
N GLU A 34 -25.54 4.34 10.91
CA GLU A 34 -25.36 3.85 9.55
C GLU A 34 -26.70 3.56 8.87
N LEU A 35 -27.78 3.34 9.64
CA LEU A 35 -29.14 3.22 9.11
C LEU A 35 -29.58 4.49 8.36
N PHE A 36 -29.14 5.67 8.79
CA PHE A 36 -29.43 6.93 8.09
C PHE A 36 -28.68 7.08 6.76
N PHE A 37 -27.59 6.32 6.57
CA PHE A 37 -26.90 6.21 5.30
C PHE A 37 -27.48 5.07 4.43
N LEU A 38 -27.87 3.96 5.05
CA LEU A 38 -28.44 2.77 4.39
C LEU A 38 -29.69 3.10 3.57
N TRP A 39 -30.72 3.68 4.18
CA TRP A 39 -32.02 3.85 3.50
C TRP A 39 -31.93 4.70 2.24
N PRO A 40 -31.27 5.88 2.24
CA PRO A 40 -31.15 6.68 1.03
C PRO A 40 -30.32 5.99 -0.05
N VAL A 41 -29.22 5.32 0.31
CA VAL A 41 -28.37 4.62 -0.65
C VAL A 41 -29.10 3.43 -1.27
N LEU A 42 -29.84 2.66 -0.47
CA LEU A 42 -30.64 1.54 -0.95
C LEU A 42 -31.70 2.00 -1.98
N LEU A 43 -32.36 3.13 -1.73
CA LEU A 43 -33.45 3.63 -2.58
C LEU A 43 -32.97 4.39 -3.82
N THR A 44 -31.87 5.13 -3.72
CA THR A 44 -31.40 6.03 -4.79
C THR A 44 -30.18 5.52 -5.54
N LYS A 45 -29.47 4.54 -4.98
CA LYS A 45 -28.12 4.10 -5.41
C LYS A 45 -27.10 5.24 -5.49
N ALA A 46 -27.36 6.36 -4.82
CA ALA A 46 -26.52 7.56 -4.87
C ALA A 46 -25.89 7.85 -3.51
N GLU A 47 -24.56 7.78 -3.45
CA GLU A 47 -23.79 8.10 -2.23
C GLU A 47 -24.04 9.53 -1.74
N ALA A 48 -24.19 10.49 -2.67
CA ALA A 48 -24.40 11.89 -2.35
C ALA A 48 -25.67 12.10 -1.50
N VAL A 49 -26.76 11.38 -1.80
CA VAL A 49 -28.01 11.46 -1.04
C VAL A 49 -27.84 10.87 0.36
N GLY A 50 -27.15 9.73 0.47
CA GLY A 50 -26.81 9.13 1.77
C GLY A 50 -25.98 10.07 2.64
N ARG A 51 -24.95 10.71 2.07
CA ARG A 51 -24.12 11.70 2.77
C ARG A 51 -24.92 12.92 3.22
N LEU A 52 -25.84 13.40 2.38
CA LEU A 52 -26.71 14.53 2.72
C LEU A 52 -27.61 14.21 3.92
N VAL A 53 -28.28 13.05 3.91
CA VAL A 53 -29.13 12.62 5.03
C VAL A 53 -28.31 12.42 6.30
N PHE A 54 -27.13 11.83 6.18
CA PHE A 54 -26.23 11.65 7.32
C PHE A 54 -25.77 13.01 7.90
N TRP A 55 -25.52 14.00 7.04
CA TRP A 55 -25.16 15.37 7.42
C TRP A 55 -26.27 16.14 8.15
N LEU A 56 -27.55 15.77 7.97
CA LEU A 56 -28.68 16.38 8.70
C LEU A 56 -28.54 16.27 10.22
N ALA A 57 -27.70 15.37 10.73
CA ALA A 57 -27.36 15.31 12.15
C ALA A 57 -26.82 16.65 12.68
N PHE A 58 -26.11 17.42 11.86
CA PHE A 58 -25.50 18.69 12.27
C PHE A 58 -26.54 19.78 12.58
N PRO A 59 -27.47 20.15 11.68
CA PRO A 59 -28.57 21.05 12.03
C PRO A 59 -29.49 20.47 13.12
N LEU A 60 -29.70 19.15 13.18
CA LEU A 60 -30.48 18.53 14.26
C LEU A 60 -29.80 18.69 15.64
N ALA A 61 -28.47 18.61 15.71
CA ALA A 61 -27.73 18.85 16.94
C ALA A 61 -27.88 20.31 17.40
N ALA A 62 -27.82 21.26 16.47
CA ALA A 62 -28.09 22.68 16.73
C ALA A 62 -29.51 22.90 17.29
N MET A 63 -30.52 22.28 16.67
CA MET A 63 -31.90 22.33 17.15
C MET A 63 -32.04 21.70 18.56
N GLY A 64 -31.44 20.53 18.78
CA GLY A 64 -31.45 19.86 20.08
C GLY A 64 -30.85 20.72 21.19
N GLN A 65 -29.72 21.37 20.92
CA GLN A 65 -29.06 22.29 21.84
C GLN A 65 -29.95 23.50 22.16
N TYR A 66 -30.55 24.10 21.13
CA TYR A 66 -31.49 25.20 21.29
C TYR A 66 -32.65 24.83 22.20
N TYR A 67 -33.36 23.73 21.89
CA TYR A 67 -34.52 23.30 22.68
C TYR A 67 -34.16 22.92 24.12
N LEU A 68 -32.98 22.33 24.33
CA LEU A 68 -32.47 22.03 25.67
C LEU A 68 -32.25 23.28 26.50
N LEU A 69 -31.59 24.30 25.94
CA LEU A 69 -31.36 25.57 26.62
C LEU A 69 -32.67 26.32 26.89
N ARG A 70 -33.65 26.22 25.99
CA ARG A 70 -35.01 26.75 26.21
C ARG A 70 -35.76 26.00 27.31
N ALA A 71 -35.61 24.68 27.40
CA ALA A 71 -36.17 23.87 28.49
C ALA A 71 -35.54 24.23 29.86
N LEU A 72 -34.28 24.68 29.87
CA LEU A 72 -33.60 25.26 31.03
C LEU A 72 -34.06 26.70 31.36
N LYS A 73 -35.09 27.22 30.68
CA LYS A 73 -35.67 28.56 30.85
C LYS A 73 -34.68 29.71 30.52
N LEU A 74 -33.68 29.46 29.69
CA LEU A 74 -32.74 30.50 29.23
C LEU A 74 -33.33 31.31 28.07
N SER A 75 -32.91 32.57 27.91
CA SER A 75 -33.41 33.46 26.85
C SER A 75 -33.06 32.96 25.44
N GLN A 76 -33.77 33.44 24.42
CA GLN A 76 -33.54 33.04 23.02
C GLN A 76 -32.10 33.37 22.59
N THR A 77 -31.61 34.55 22.95
CA THR A 77 -30.25 34.99 22.64
C THR A 77 -29.20 34.07 23.26
N VAL A 78 -29.35 33.73 24.55
CA VAL A 78 -28.42 32.80 25.24
C VAL A 78 -28.48 31.41 24.59
N ALA A 79 -29.66 30.95 24.21
CA ALA A 79 -29.80 29.68 23.50
C ALA A 79 -29.08 29.68 22.14
N LEU A 80 -29.22 30.75 21.34
CA LEU A 80 -28.53 30.90 20.06
C LEU A 80 -27.00 30.98 20.22
N VAL A 81 -26.51 31.69 21.26
CA VAL A 81 -25.08 31.70 21.59
C VAL A 81 -24.60 30.28 21.94
N GLY A 82 -25.37 29.53 22.73
CA GLY A 82 -25.04 28.14 23.04
C GLY A 82 -25.00 27.22 21.83
N VAL A 83 -25.89 27.43 20.86
CA VAL A 83 -25.86 26.74 19.56
C VAL A 83 -24.59 27.10 18.79
N LEU A 84 -24.27 28.40 18.69
CA LEU A 84 -23.07 28.87 18.01
C LEU A 84 -21.81 28.24 18.59
N ILE A 85 -21.71 28.14 19.92
CA ILE A 85 -20.58 27.47 20.59
C ILE A 85 -20.47 26.01 20.17
N LEU A 86 -21.58 25.26 20.18
CA LEU A 86 -21.58 23.84 19.81
C LEU A 86 -21.13 23.64 18.36
N ILE A 87 -21.74 24.34 17.41
CA ILE A 87 -21.49 24.13 15.97
C ILE A 87 -20.14 24.68 15.52
N SER A 88 -19.60 25.67 16.23
CA SER A 88 -18.26 26.23 15.95
C SER A 88 -17.14 25.51 16.70
N THR A 89 -17.43 24.49 17.51
CA THR A 89 -16.39 23.69 18.15
C THR A 89 -15.66 22.87 17.08
N PRO A 90 -14.31 22.97 16.94
CA PRO A 90 -13.58 22.37 15.82
C PRO A 90 -13.85 20.89 15.59
N LEU A 91 -13.83 20.08 16.66
CA LEU A 91 -14.08 18.64 16.56
C LEU A 91 -15.52 18.32 16.14
N VAL A 92 -16.49 19.15 16.54
CA VAL A 92 -17.90 19.00 16.16
C VAL A 92 -18.06 19.35 14.69
N ALA A 93 -17.51 20.47 14.24
CA ALA A 93 -17.46 20.88 12.84
C ALA A 93 -16.81 19.82 11.95
N PHE A 94 -15.62 19.35 12.32
CA PHE A 94 -14.86 18.32 11.59
C PHE A 94 -15.53 16.94 11.62
N SER A 95 -16.35 16.67 12.62
CA SER A 95 -17.12 15.43 12.71
C SER A 95 -18.39 15.44 11.88
N ALA A 96 -18.83 16.61 11.40
CA ALA A 96 -19.99 16.73 10.51
C ALA A 96 -19.68 16.27 9.07
N THR A 97 -18.40 16.17 8.70
CA THR A 97 -18.00 15.72 7.37
C THR A 97 -17.77 14.19 7.34
N GLY A 98 -18.25 13.56 6.26
CA GLY A 98 -18.16 12.12 6.07
C GLY A 98 -19.19 11.31 6.88
N LEU A 99 -18.92 10.02 7.05
CA LEU A 99 -19.83 9.07 7.71
C LEU A 99 -19.33 8.74 9.12
N LYS A 100 -19.27 9.79 9.95
CA LYS A 100 -18.77 9.78 11.33
C LYS A 100 -19.95 9.76 12.34
N PRO A 101 -20.09 8.74 13.21
CA PRO A 101 -21.23 8.62 14.14
C PRO A 101 -21.31 9.71 15.23
N GLU A 102 -20.25 10.50 15.40
CA GLU A 102 -20.08 11.52 16.44
C GLU A 102 -21.26 12.50 16.54
N ILE A 103 -21.74 13.04 15.42
CA ILE A 103 -22.82 14.05 15.44
C ILE A 103 -24.17 13.42 15.77
N TRP A 104 -24.45 12.23 15.25
CA TRP A 104 -25.64 11.46 15.65
C TRP A 104 -25.62 11.15 17.15
N SER A 105 -24.43 10.90 17.73
CA SER A 105 -24.28 10.73 19.17
C SER A 105 -24.64 12.01 19.95
N ILE A 106 -24.30 13.19 19.42
CA ILE A 106 -24.72 14.48 20.02
C ILE A 106 -26.23 14.61 19.99
N VAL A 107 -26.85 14.39 18.82
CA VAL A 107 -28.31 14.51 18.62
C VAL A 107 -29.06 13.66 19.64
N THR A 108 -28.70 12.39 19.76
CA THR A 108 -29.42 11.46 20.64
C THR A 108 -29.21 11.80 22.12
N LEU A 109 -27.99 12.18 22.52
CA LEU A 109 -27.67 12.56 23.90
C LEU A 109 -28.32 13.88 24.32
N LEU A 110 -28.38 14.88 23.44
CA LEU A 110 -29.13 16.11 23.68
C LEU A 110 -30.64 15.82 23.83
N GLY A 111 -31.16 14.86 23.07
CA GLY A 111 -32.52 14.35 23.26
C GLY A 111 -32.75 13.72 24.63
N VAL A 112 -31.81 12.88 25.11
CA VAL A 112 -31.86 12.33 26.49
C VAL A 112 -31.89 13.46 27.51
N ALA A 113 -30.97 14.43 27.39
CA ALA A 113 -30.88 15.57 28.31
C ALA A 113 -32.16 16.43 28.28
N TYR A 114 -32.75 16.66 27.09
CA TYR A 114 -33.99 17.41 26.93
C TYR A 114 -35.15 16.76 27.68
N TRP A 115 -35.34 15.44 27.54
CA TRP A 115 -36.42 14.76 28.25
C TRP A 115 -36.18 14.72 29.75
N VAL A 116 -34.95 14.54 30.21
CA VAL A 116 -34.60 14.63 31.64
C VAL A 116 -34.92 16.02 32.21
N VAL A 117 -34.47 17.10 31.55
CA VAL A 117 -34.79 18.47 31.99
C VAL A 117 -36.29 18.73 31.96
N SER A 118 -36.99 18.26 30.93
CA SER A 118 -38.44 18.42 30.80
C SER A 118 -39.23 17.67 31.86
N ILE A 119 -38.70 16.57 32.40
CA ILE A 119 -39.28 15.86 33.55
C ILE A 119 -39.08 16.67 34.83
N CYS A 120 -37.86 17.17 35.07
CA CYS A 120 -37.55 17.94 36.29
C CYS A 120 -38.22 19.32 36.35
N THR A 121 -38.46 19.98 35.21
CA THR A 121 -38.99 21.35 35.15
C THR A 121 -40.50 21.43 35.00
N GLN A 122 -41.15 20.36 34.54
CA GLN A 122 -42.59 20.27 34.29
C GLN A 122 -43.14 18.92 34.81
N PRO A 123 -43.25 18.76 36.14
CA PRO A 123 -43.53 17.49 36.81
C PRO A 123 -44.93 16.93 36.54
N ASP A 124 -45.91 17.77 36.20
CA ASP A 124 -47.28 17.37 35.85
C ASP A 124 -47.42 16.85 34.40
N GLY A 125 -46.28 16.60 33.74
CA GLY A 125 -46.23 16.19 32.34
C GLY A 125 -46.72 14.76 32.08
N SER A 126 -47.04 14.46 30.82
CA SER A 126 -47.51 13.15 30.36
C SER A 126 -46.48 12.01 30.55
N LYS A 127 -46.98 10.76 30.69
CA LYS A 127 -46.18 9.52 30.67
C LYS A 127 -45.30 9.40 29.40
N LEU A 128 -45.69 10.08 28.32
CA LEU A 128 -44.92 10.16 27.07
C LEU A 128 -43.49 10.67 27.25
N LYS A 129 -43.24 11.55 28.24
CA LYS A 129 -41.88 12.06 28.51
C LYS A 129 -40.91 10.93 28.88
N TYR A 130 -41.36 9.99 29.71
CA TYR A 130 -40.57 8.83 30.11
C TYR A 130 -40.39 7.82 28.98
N PHE A 131 -41.42 7.65 28.15
CA PHE A 131 -41.35 6.82 26.95
C PHE A 131 -40.29 7.34 25.95
N PHE A 132 -40.31 8.64 25.63
CA PHE A 132 -39.31 9.23 24.74
C PHE A 132 -37.91 9.27 25.37
N LEU A 133 -37.78 9.46 26.69
CA LEU A 133 -36.51 9.28 27.38
C LEU A 133 -35.93 7.88 27.13
N GLY A 134 -36.80 6.85 27.15
CA GLY A 134 -36.43 5.49 26.82
C GLY A 134 -35.93 5.36 25.38
N ILE A 135 -36.69 5.89 24.42
CA ILE A 135 -36.30 5.88 23.00
C ILE A 135 -34.92 6.50 22.79
N PHE A 136 -34.69 7.73 23.27
CA PHE A 136 -33.43 8.44 23.06
C PHE A 136 -32.24 7.79 23.78
N THR A 137 -32.49 7.10 24.91
CA THR A 137 -31.46 6.31 25.60
C THR A 137 -30.98 5.17 24.71
N VAL A 138 -31.90 4.38 24.15
CA VAL A 138 -31.55 3.25 23.28
C VAL A 138 -30.92 3.72 21.97
N LEU A 139 -31.44 4.78 21.36
CA LEU A 139 -30.82 5.37 20.17
C LEU A 139 -29.37 5.82 20.45
N SER A 140 -29.12 6.42 21.62
CA SER A 140 -27.75 6.81 22.01
C SER A 140 -26.82 5.61 22.14
N ILE A 141 -27.30 4.51 22.75
CA ILE A 141 -26.55 3.24 22.88
C ILE A 141 -26.29 2.59 21.51
N ASN A 142 -27.24 2.72 20.58
CA ASN A 142 -27.12 2.15 19.26
C ASN A 142 -26.21 2.94 18.32
N VAL A 143 -26.09 4.26 18.52
CA VAL A 143 -25.07 5.06 17.82
C VAL A 143 -23.68 4.78 18.41
N ARG A 144 -23.56 4.68 19.74
CA ARG A 144 -22.30 4.35 20.43
C ARG A 144 -22.55 3.60 21.73
N SER A 145 -21.62 2.73 22.12
CA SER A 145 -21.77 1.89 23.32
C SER A 145 -21.60 2.61 24.66
N PHE A 146 -20.78 3.66 24.76
CA PHE A 146 -20.50 4.36 26.03
C PHE A 146 -21.73 4.94 26.77
N PRO A 147 -22.77 5.48 26.08
CA PRO A 147 -24.05 5.82 26.68
C PRO A 147 -24.73 4.73 27.53
N VAL A 148 -24.29 3.47 27.50
CA VAL A 148 -24.76 2.47 28.48
C VAL A 148 -24.48 2.90 29.93
N SER A 149 -23.43 3.70 30.16
CA SER A 149 -23.04 4.15 31.51
C SER A 149 -24.00 5.14 32.16
N ILE A 150 -24.93 5.73 31.41
CA ILE A 150 -25.94 6.66 31.96
C ILE A 150 -27.18 5.93 32.52
N ILE A 151 -27.34 4.62 32.29
CA ILE A 151 -28.51 3.86 32.75
C ILE A 151 -28.71 3.97 34.28
N PRO A 152 -27.69 3.80 35.15
CA PRO A 152 -27.86 3.97 36.59
C PRO A 152 -28.36 5.38 36.96
N SER A 153 -27.83 6.42 36.30
CA SER A 153 -28.26 7.80 36.49
C SER A 153 -29.72 8.02 36.11
N LEU A 154 -30.17 7.40 35.02
CA LEU A 154 -31.56 7.47 34.58
C LEU A 154 -32.50 6.83 35.61
N LEU A 155 -32.12 5.69 36.21
CA LEU A 155 -32.92 5.04 37.25
C LEU A 155 -33.02 5.92 38.51
N LEU A 156 -31.93 6.57 38.92
CA LEU A 156 -31.93 7.53 40.02
C LEU A 156 -32.81 8.75 39.71
N ILE A 157 -32.74 9.29 38.49
CA ILE A 157 -33.61 10.39 38.04
C ILE A 157 -35.07 9.95 38.07
N LEU A 158 -35.42 8.74 37.60
CA LEU A 158 -36.78 8.22 37.66
C LEU A 158 -37.31 8.12 39.10
N TRP A 159 -36.45 7.68 40.01
CA TRP A 159 -36.76 7.52 41.44
C TRP A 159 -37.00 8.88 42.11
N TRP A 160 -36.14 9.87 41.85
CA TRP A 160 -36.21 11.20 42.47
C TRP A 160 -37.00 12.24 41.67
N ALA A 161 -37.52 11.90 40.48
CA ALA A 161 -38.28 12.84 39.68
C ALA A 161 -39.53 13.32 40.45
N PRO A 162 -39.78 14.63 40.52
CA PRO A 162 -41.05 15.13 41.01
C PRO A 162 -42.15 14.79 40.00
N GLY A 163 -43.31 14.34 40.47
CA GLY A 163 -44.46 14.12 39.57
C GLY A 163 -45.56 13.22 40.15
N PRO A 164 -46.74 13.21 39.54
CA PRO A 164 -47.94 12.55 40.05
C PRO A 164 -47.91 11.02 39.88
N PHE A 165 -46.99 10.48 39.08
CA PHE A 165 -46.88 9.05 38.82
C PHE A 165 -45.95 8.36 39.80
N SER A 166 -46.27 7.12 40.19
CA SER A 166 -45.37 6.27 40.96
C SER A 166 -44.15 5.82 40.15
N PHE A 167 -43.07 5.44 40.83
CA PHE A 167 -41.85 4.92 40.20
C PHE A 167 -42.15 3.79 39.20
N THR A 168 -43.02 2.84 39.58
CA THR A 168 -43.40 1.70 38.73
C THR A 168 -44.01 2.14 37.40
N VAL A 169 -44.88 3.17 37.40
CA VAL A 169 -45.51 3.68 36.18
C VAL A 169 -44.47 4.36 35.28
N ARG A 170 -43.56 5.14 35.87
CA ARG A 170 -42.49 5.82 35.14
C ARG A 170 -41.52 4.82 34.52
N PHE A 171 -41.13 3.80 35.29
CA PHE A 171 -40.26 2.72 34.83
C PHE A 171 -40.90 1.92 33.70
N LYS A 172 -42.20 1.55 33.81
CA LYS A 172 -42.92 0.87 32.72
C LYS A 172 -42.93 1.70 31.43
N ALA A 173 -43.14 3.02 31.52
CA ALA A 173 -43.10 3.90 30.35
C ALA A 173 -41.68 3.98 29.74
N LEU A 174 -40.64 4.12 30.58
CA LEU A 174 -39.25 4.09 30.12
C LEU A 174 -38.91 2.75 29.44
N ALA A 175 -39.26 1.64 30.07
CA ALA A 175 -39.02 0.29 29.57
C ALA A 175 -39.77 0.03 28.25
N ALA A 176 -41.00 0.52 28.11
CA ALA A 176 -41.73 0.47 26.85
C ALA A 176 -41.01 1.24 25.73
N GLY A 177 -40.42 2.40 26.05
CA GLY A 177 -39.55 3.14 25.14
C GLY A 177 -38.29 2.37 24.77
N TRP A 178 -37.65 1.69 25.74
CA TRP A 178 -36.48 0.85 25.49
C TRP A 178 -36.79 -0.32 24.56
N VAL A 179 -37.87 -1.07 24.82
CA VAL A 179 -38.28 -2.20 23.99
C VAL A 179 -38.61 -1.73 22.56
N CYS A 180 -39.40 -0.66 22.44
CA CYS A 180 -39.79 -0.11 21.14
C CYS A 180 -38.57 0.31 20.31
N ALA A 181 -37.67 1.12 20.88
CA ALA A 181 -36.47 1.56 20.18
C ALA A 181 -35.47 0.42 19.96
N GLY A 182 -35.37 -0.56 20.86
CA GLY A 182 -34.47 -1.71 20.73
C GLY A 182 -34.81 -2.57 19.53
N VAL A 183 -36.11 -2.79 19.30
CA VAL A 183 -36.63 -3.49 18.12
C VAL A 183 -36.49 -2.64 16.86
N LEU A 184 -37.01 -1.41 16.87
CA LEU A 184 -37.07 -0.56 15.66
C LEU A 184 -35.70 -0.08 15.17
N SER A 185 -34.73 0.10 16.07
CA SER A 185 -33.37 0.51 15.69
C SER A 185 -32.43 -0.66 15.44
N SER A 186 -32.89 -1.90 15.58
CA SER A 186 -32.09 -3.12 15.41
C SER A 186 -30.92 -3.28 16.38
N LEU A 187 -30.86 -2.54 17.50
CA LEU A 187 -29.80 -2.67 18.52
C LEU A 187 -29.71 -4.09 19.08
N LEU A 188 -30.84 -4.80 19.17
CA LEU A 188 -30.88 -6.17 19.69
C LEU A 188 -30.09 -7.15 18.82
N ILE A 189 -29.89 -6.86 17.54
CA ILE A 189 -29.16 -7.73 16.61
C ILE A 189 -27.69 -7.89 17.03
N PRO A 190 -26.85 -6.83 17.04
CA PRO A 190 -25.45 -6.99 17.42
C PRO A 190 -25.30 -7.52 18.86
N LEU A 191 -26.19 -7.13 19.79
CA LEU A 191 -26.14 -7.63 21.17
C LEU A 191 -26.43 -9.13 21.26
N ALA A 192 -27.51 -9.61 20.64
CA ALA A 192 -27.88 -11.01 20.68
C ALA A 192 -26.87 -11.90 19.96
N PHE A 193 -26.39 -11.47 18.78
CA PHE A 193 -25.35 -12.20 18.04
C PHE A 193 -24.03 -12.24 18.80
N ASN A 194 -23.60 -11.11 19.38
CA ASN A 194 -22.37 -11.09 20.17
C ASN A 194 -22.47 -12.02 21.39
N THR A 195 -23.62 -12.02 22.07
CA THR A 195 -23.86 -12.93 23.20
C THR A 195 -23.91 -14.38 22.76
N ALA A 196 -24.56 -14.71 21.64
CA ALA A 196 -24.65 -16.07 21.15
C ALA A 196 -23.30 -16.62 20.67
N LEU A 197 -22.53 -15.80 19.94
CA LEU A 197 -21.28 -16.22 19.29
C LEU A 197 -20.05 -16.11 20.20
N TYR A 198 -19.99 -15.08 21.05
CA TYR A 198 -18.81 -14.77 21.87
C TYR A 198 -19.08 -14.84 23.38
N GLN A 199 -20.28 -15.27 23.79
CA GLN A 199 -20.71 -15.32 25.19
C GLN A 199 -20.62 -13.95 25.89
N HIS A 200 -20.62 -12.85 25.13
CA HIS A 200 -20.49 -11.50 25.66
C HIS A 200 -21.11 -10.45 24.72
N PRO A 201 -21.95 -9.52 25.21
CA PRO A 201 -22.72 -8.59 24.36
C PRO A 201 -21.86 -7.56 23.60
N LEU A 202 -20.63 -7.31 24.07
CA LEU A 202 -19.69 -6.38 23.44
C LEU A 202 -18.73 -7.06 22.44
N GLY A 203 -18.95 -8.33 22.12
CA GLY A 203 -18.16 -9.06 21.14
C GLY A 203 -16.95 -9.81 21.72
N PRO A 204 -16.03 -10.25 20.85
CA PRO A 204 -14.95 -11.18 21.18
C PRO A 204 -13.97 -10.63 22.23
N GLN A 205 -13.35 -11.53 23.00
CA GLN A 205 -12.44 -11.15 24.09
C GLN A 205 -11.19 -10.43 23.57
N GLU A 206 -10.70 -10.83 22.42
CA GLU A 206 -9.54 -10.30 21.71
C GLU A 206 -9.70 -8.80 21.43
N VAL A 207 -10.87 -8.39 20.92
CA VAL A 207 -11.16 -6.98 20.65
C VAL A 207 -11.31 -6.19 21.95
N ARG A 208 -12.02 -6.76 22.94
CA ARG A 208 -12.24 -6.09 24.23
C ARG A 208 -10.93 -5.80 24.97
N ARG A 209 -9.98 -6.73 24.98
CA ARG A 209 -8.64 -6.55 25.60
C ARG A 209 -7.82 -5.42 25.01
N VAL A 210 -8.15 -4.96 23.81
CA VAL A 210 -7.42 -3.89 23.13
C VAL A 210 -8.17 -2.56 23.22
N VAL A 211 -9.50 -2.56 23.13
CA VAL A 211 -10.31 -1.32 23.16
C VAL A 211 -10.63 -0.86 24.59
N GLN A 212 -10.73 -1.78 25.55
CA GLN A 212 -11.03 -1.44 26.94
C GLN A 212 -9.74 -1.17 27.73
N ALA A 213 -9.78 -0.18 28.61
CA ALA A 213 -8.70 0.06 29.55
C ALA A 213 -8.82 -0.87 30.77
N ASP A 214 -7.68 -1.31 31.29
CA ASP A 214 -7.64 -2.00 32.59
C ASP A 214 -7.85 -0.94 33.68
N ILE A 215 -8.98 -1.00 34.38
CA ILE A 215 -9.32 0.00 35.39
C ILE A 215 -8.44 -0.25 36.64
N THR A 216 -7.31 0.45 36.71
CA THR A 216 -6.39 0.46 37.85
C THR A 216 -6.23 1.87 38.41
N PRO A 217 -5.84 2.05 39.67
CA PRO A 217 -5.56 3.37 40.23
C PRO A 217 -4.55 4.17 39.40
N GLN A 218 -3.54 3.49 38.84
CA GLN A 218 -2.54 4.11 37.97
C GLN A 218 -3.16 4.62 36.67
N VAL A 219 -4.00 3.82 35.99
CA VAL A 219 -4.68 4.25 34.76
C VAL A 219 -5.60 5.44 35.02
N ILE A 220 -6.37 5.41 36.12
CA ILE A 220 -7.26 6.52 36.51
C ILE A 220 -6.44 7.80 36.72
N TYR A 221 -5.35 7.72 37.50
CA TYR A 221 -4.46 8.85 37.75
C TYR A 221 -3.85 9.40 36.46
N THR A 222 -3.25 8.53 35.65
CA THR A 222 -2.59 8.90 34.40
C THR A 222 -3.58 9.54 33.42
N HIS A 223 -4.76 8.97 33.23
CA HIS A 223 -5.78 9.56 32.35
C HIS A 223 -6.32 10.89 32.89
N ALA A 224 -6.47 11.05 34.21
CA ALA A 224 -6.89 12.32 34.80
C ALA A 224 -5.88 13.44 34.55
N VAL A 225 -4.58 13.15 34.69
CA VAL A 225 -3.51 14.12 34.36
C VAL A 225 -3.50 14.43 32.87
N ARG A 226 -3.44 13.40 32.01
CA ARG A 226 -3.38 13.57 30.56
C ARG A 226 -4.63 14.27 30.00
N PHE A 227 -5.79 14.14 30.64
CA PHE A 227 -7.04 14.79 30.23
C PHE A 227 -6.94 16.31 30.27
N VAL A 228 -6.27 16.88 31.29
CA VAL A 228 -6.03 18.33 31.37
C VAL A 228 -5.27 18.82 30.13
N PHE A 229 -4.22 18.09 29.73
CA PHE A 229 -3.43 18.42 28.54
C PHE A 229 -4.16 18.12 27.24
N LEU A 230 -5.06 17.12 27.21
CA LEU A 230 -5.90 16.86 26.06
C LEU A 230 -6.84 18.04 25.76
N LEU A 231 -7.33 18.71 26.82
CA LEU A 231 -8.17 19.92 26.75
C LEU A 231 -7.38 21.21 26.55
N LEU A 232 -6.08 21.18 26.80
CA LEU A 232 -5.21 22.33 26.60
C LEU A 232 -5.02 22.58 25.10
N GLU A 233 -5.92 23.38 24.56
CA GLU A 233 -5.90 23.82 23.18
C GLU A 233 -6.24 25.31 23.16
N LEU A 234 -5.30 26.10 22.67
CA LEU A 234 -5.53 27.54 22.54
C LEU A 234 -6.45 27.80 21.35
N PRO A 235 -7.30 28.85 21.39
CA PRO A 235 -7.86 29.39 20.16
C PRO A 235 -6.72 29.78 19.21
N ASP A 236 -6.99 29.90 17.91
CA ASP A 236 -5.98 30.14 16.85
C ASP A 236 -5.24 31.48 17.03
N VAL A 237 -4.31 31.51 17.98
CA VAL A 237 -3.39 32.59 18.25
C VAL A 237 -2.12 32.30 17.47
N PRO A 238 -1.61 33.26 16.67
CA PRO A 238 -0.35 33.07 15.93
C PRO A 238 0.82 32.94 16.91
N ALA A 239 1.19 31.70 17.23
CA ALA A 239 2.37 31.36 18.02
C ALA A 239 3.46 30.78 17.11
N SER A 240 4.69 31.26 17.26
CA SER A 240 5.83 30.72 16.51
C SER A 240 6.01 29.23 16.78
N SER A 241 6.58 28.50 15.82
CA SER A 241 6.90 27.08 15.97
C SER A 241 7.78 26.81 17.19
N GLU A 242 8.69 27.74 17.50
CA GLU A 242 9.56 27.67 18.68
C GLU A 242 8.76 27.76 19.99
N THR A 243 7.83 28.72 20.11
CA THR A 243 6.97 28.85 21.30
C THR A 243 6.10 27.59 21.50
N ARG A 244 5.53 27.06 20.41
CA ARG A 244 4.72 25.83 20.45
C ARG A 244 5.54 24.61 20.88
N SER A 245 6.75 24.48 20.36
CA SER A 245 7.68 23.41 20.75
C SER A 245 8.07 23.52 22.22
N ARG A 246 8.38 24.74 22.71
CA ARG A 246 8.69 24.98 24.14
C ARG A 246 7.53 24.62 25.05
N ILE A 247 6.30 25.02 24.72
CA ILE A 247 5.10 24.66 25.51
C ILE A 247 4.88 23.15 25.49
N SER A 248 4.99 22.52 24.32
CA SER A 248 4.82 21.06 24.19
C SER A 248 5.87 20.30 25.00
N SER A 249 7.12 20.75 24.97
CA SER A 249 8.22 20.16 25.72
C SER A 249 8.02 20.31 27.23
N ALA A 250 7.65 21.51 27.69
CA ALA A 250 7.35 21.77 29.11
C ALA A 250 6.15 20.94 29.61
N ALA A 251 5.08 20.85 28.82
CA ALA A 251 3.92 20.05 29.15
C ALA A 251 4.26 18.55 29.25
N ASN A 252 5.00 18.00 28.27
CA ASN A 252 5.43 16.61 28.33
C ASN A 252 6.38 16.36 29.51
N GLN A 253 7.33 17.26 29.77
CA GLN A 253 8.22 17.16 30.93
C GLN A 253 7.44 17.13 32.24
N PHE A 254 6.41 17.96 32.39
CA PHE A 254 5.51 17.92 33.54
C PHE A 254 4.74 16.59 33.63
N ILE A 255 4.15 16.13 32.52
CA ILE A 255 3.44 14.84 32.47
C ILE A 255 4.36 13.70 32.91
N TYR A 256 5.62 13.70 32.48
CA TYR A 256 6.64 12.73 32.90
C TYR A 256 7.01 12.87 34.37
N SER A 257 7.22 14.08 34.88
CA SER A 257 7.67 14.30 36.26
C SER A 257 6.63 13.90 37.30
N VAL A 258 5.34 14.00 36.98
CA VAL A 258 4.24 13.51 37.84
C VAL A 258 3.92 12.02 37.63
N GLY A 259 4.70 11.30 36.81
CA GLY A 259 4.53 9.86 36.60
C GLY A 259 3.40 9.48 35.61
N ALA A 260 2.77 10.46 34.95
CA ALA A 260 1.72 10.23 33.95
C ALA A 260 2.25 10.08 32.50
N GLY A 261 3.55 10.25 32.29
CA GLY A 261 4.21 10.09 30.99
C GLY A 261 4.65 8.67 30.65
N ALA A 262 4.67 7.76 31.65
CA ALA A 262 4.98 6.36 31.40
C ALA A 262 3.89 5.73 30.51
N PRO A 263 4.27 4.89 29.52
CA PRO A 263 3.30 4.18 28.69
C PRO A 263 2.48 3.21 29.53
N LEU A 264 1.17 3.22 29.35
CA LEU A 264 0.26 2.25 29.96
C LEU A 264 0.30 0.91 29.19
N ALA A 265 -0.27 -0.15 29.78
CA ALA A 265 -0.32 -1.47 29.17
C ALA A 265 -0.93 -1.41 27.74
N GLY A 266 -0.13 -1.83 26.75
CA GLY A 266 -0.52 -1.81 25.34
C GLY A 266 -0.11 -0.55 24.57
N GLU A 267 0.29 0.55 25.22
CA GLU A 267 0.74 1.78 24.54
C GLU A 267 2.15 1.65 23.93
N ASN A 268 2.93 0.65 24.37
CA ASN A 268 4.32 0.43 23.95
C ASN A 268 4.52 -0.64 22.86
N LYS A 269 3.44 -1.22 22.31
CA LYS A 269 3.51 -2.37 21.39
C LYS A 269 3.75 -2.01 19.92
N GLY A 270 4.04 -0.75 19.60
CA GLY A 270 4.27 -0.28 18.24
C GLY A 270 3.61 1.07 17.97
N SER A 271 3.31 1.34 16.70
CA SER A 271 2.67 2.59 16.25
C SER A 271 1.24 2.75 16.76
N TRP A 272 0.48 1.65 16.85
CA TRP A 272 -0.91 1.64 17.29
C TRP A 272 -1.07 0.65 18.45
N PRO A 273 -1.73 0.98 19.58
CA PRO A 273 -2.42 2.24 19.96
C PRO A 273 -1.56 3.52 19.99
N GLY A 274 -0.24 3.37 20.20
CA GLY A 274 0.73 4.44 20.31
C GLY A 274 0.78 5.10 21.70
N SER A 275 1.95 5.63 22.07
CA SER A 275 2.15 6.36 23.32
C SER A 275 1.51 7.74 23.29
N PHE A 276 0.91 8.17 24.40
CA PHE A 276 0.41 9.54 24.54
C PHE A 276 1.57 10.54 24.57
N VAL A 277 1.54 11.49 23.63
CA VAL A 277 2.45 12.65 23.62
C VAL A 277 1.60 13.89 23.39
N TYR A 278 1.77 14.89 24.23
CA TYR A 278 1.10 16.17 24.03
C TYR A 278 1.88 17.02 23.02
N SER A 279 1.17 17.57 22.05
CA SER A 279 1.69 18.58 21.13
C SER A 279 0.67 19.70 21.04
N LEU A 280 1.09 20.95 21.26
CA LEU A 280 0.23 22.11 21.06
C LEU A 280 0.02 22.30 19.55
N PRO A 281 -1.21 22.15 19.03
CA PRO A 281 -1.46 22.19 17.60
C PRO A 281 -1.33 23.62 17.04
N GLU A 282 -1.13 23.72 15.72
CA GLU A 282 -1.06 25.01 14.99
C GLU A 282 -2.38 25.76 14.99
N HIS A 283 -3.45 24.98 14.86
CA HIS A 283 -4.83 25.43 14.87
C HIS A 283 -5.62 24.54 15.82
N SER A 284 -6.70 25.07 16.37
CA SER A 284 -7.61 24.28 17.20
C SER A 284 -8.31 23.21 16.36
N THR A 285 -8.13 21.96 16.75
CA THR A 285 -8.66 20.74 16.11
C THR A 285 -9.63 19.98 17.01
N ARG A 286 -9.62 20.23 18.34
CA ARG A 286 -10.45 19.54 19.32
C ARG A 286 -11.57 20.43 19.84
N PHE A 287 -11.49 20.85 21.10
CA PHE A 287 -12.54 21.56 21.84
C PHE A 287 -12.24 23.06 21.98
N SER A 288 -11.03 23.52 21.60
CA SER A 288 -10.59 24.91 21.71
C SER A 288 -10.82 25.48 23.13
N LEU A 289 -11.09 26.78 23.24
CA LEU A 289 -11.38 27.48 24.49
C LEU A 289 -12.49 26.81 25.31
N TRP A 290 -13.48 26.18 24.66
CA TRP A 290 -14.60 25.53 25.34
C TRP A 290 -14.18 24.27 26.08
N GLY A 291 -13.12 23.59 25.63
CA GLY A 291 -12.50 22.47 26.33
C GLY A 291 -11.87 22.89 27.65
N LEU A 292 -11.23 24.06 27.71
CA LEU A 292 -10.63 24.59 28.93
C LEU A 292 -11.67 24.91 30.01
N LEU A 293 -12.87 25.33 29.61
CA LEU A 293 -13.97 25.64 30.52
C LEU A 293 -14.60 24.39 31.14
N TRP A 294 -14.24 23.20 30.67
CA TRP A 294 -14.85 21.96 31.12
C TRP A 294 -14.52 21.63 32.58
N ILE A 295 -13.26 21.86 33.00
CA ILE A 295 -12.81 21.61 34.37
C ILE A 295 -13.53 22.56 35.36
N PRO A 296 -13.55 23.89 35.18
CA PRO A 296 -14.32 24.79 36.04
C PRO A 296 -15.81 24.43 36.13
N VAL A 297 -16.44 24.09 35.00
CA VAL A 297 -17.86 23.69 34.98
C VAL A 297 -18.08 22.44 35.83
N LEU A 298 -17.23 21.42 35.72
CA LEU A 298 -17.31 20.22 36.55
C LEU A 298 -17.09 20.50 38.04
N LEU A 299 -16.09 21.35 38.37
CA LEU A 299 -15.78 21.75 39.74
C LEU A 299 -16.93 22.51 40.43
N ILE A 300 -17.81 23.16 39.66
CA ILE A 300 -19.01 23.84 40.18
C ILE A 300 -20.22 22.90 40.18
N ALA A 301 -20.43 22.19 39.07
CA ALA A 301 -21.64 21.38 38.86
C ALA A 301 -21.71 20.15 39.79
N ALA A 302 -20.59 19.48 40.06
CA ALA A 302 -20.56 18.30 40.92
C ALA A 302 -20.90 18.65 42.40
N PRO A 303 -20.30 19.68 43.02
CA PRO A 303 -20.73 20.13 44.35
C PRO A 303 -22.18 20.61 44.40
N LEU A 304 -22.70 21.25 43.34
CA LEU A 304 -24.11 21.64 43.28
C LEU A 304 -25.06 20.44 43.25
N LEU A 305 -24.69 19.36 42.56
CA LEU A 305 -25.42 18.09 42.62
C LEU A 305 -25.39 17.53 44.06
N ILE A 306 -24.22 17.43 44.68
CA ILE A 306 -24.08 16.92 46.06
C ILE A 306 -24.92 17.76 47.03
N ARG A 307 -24.77 19.10 46.97
CA ARG A 307 -25.54 20.03 47.79
C ARG A 307 -27.03 19.85 47.58
N ASN A 308 -27.51 19.78 46.33
CA ASN A 308 -28.93 19.59 46.05
C ASN A 308 -29.47 18.28 46.64
N VAL A 309 -28.73 17.17 46.52
CA VAL A 309 -29.10 15.89 47.12
C VAL A 309 -29.14 15.98 48.65
N VAL A 310 -28.11 16.54 49.28
CA VAL A 310 -28.02 16.67 50.74
C VAL A 310 -29.12 17.58 51.29
N THR A 311 -29.38 18.73 50.66
CA THR A 311 -30.36 19.70 51.16
C THR A 311 -31.81 19.26 50.95
N THR A 312 -32.08 18.33 50.03
CA THR A 312 -33.43 17.82 49.77
C THR A 312 -33.66 16.41 50.34
N TRP A 313 -32.66 15.85 51.03
CA TRP A 313 -32.76 14.55 51.68
C TRP A 313 -33.83 14.55 52.78
N PRO A 314 -34.63 13.46 52.96
CA PRO A 314 -34.62 12.20 52.21
C PRO A 314 -35.46 12.22 50.92
N HIS A 315 -36.27 13.26 50.71
CA HIS A 315 -37.15 13.39 49.55
C HIS A 315 -36.47 14.18 48.42
N VAL A 316 -35.40 13.60 47.87
CA VAL A 316 -34.51 14.27 46.92
C VAL A 316 -35.31 14.88 45.75
N ARG A 317 -35.10 16.17 45.50
CA ARG A 317 -35.69 16.90 44.35
C ARG A 317 -34.58 17.46 43.49
N LEU A 318 -34.27 16.75 42.40
CA LEU A 318 -33.23 17.14 41.48
C LEU A 318 -33.58 18.44 40.73
N THR A 319 -32.68 19.41 40.76
CA THR A 319 -32.75 20.54 39.81
C THR A 319 -32.39 20.08 38.40
N ALA A 320 -32.77 20.85 37.38
CA ALA A 320 -32.41 20.55 35.99
C ALA A 320 -30.89 20.43 35.78
N VAL A 321 -30.11 21.33 36.41
CA VAL A 321 -28.63 21.29 36.38
C VAL A 321 -28.12 20.03 37.06
N SER A 322 -28.60 19.70 38.26
CA SER A 322 -28.20 18.50 39.00
C SER A 322 -28.52 17.21 38.21
N ALA A 323 -29.69 17.14 37.57
CA ALA A 323 -30.07 15.99 36.75
C ALA A 323 -29.18 15.82 35.52
N GLN A 324 -28.82 16.92 34.82
CA GLN A 324 -27.87 16.87 33.71
C GLN A 324 -26.46 16.46 34.18
N THR A 325 -25.98 16.98 35.31
CA THR A 325 -24.69 16.59 35.89
C THR A 325 -24.65 15.09 36.17
N LEU A 326 -25.76 14.51 36.66
CA LEU A 326 -25.86 13.08 36.93
C LEU A 326 -25.77 12.23 35.65
N LEU A 327 -26.13 12.77 34.48
CA LEU A 327 -25.91 12.12 33.18
C LEU A 327 -24.47 12.28 32.69
N ALA A 328 -23.93 13.50 32.77
CA ALA A 328 -22.67 13.83 32.12
C ALA A 328 -21.45 13.21 32.82
N VAL A 329 -21.44 13.16 34.15
CA VAL A 329 -20.27 12.67 34.92
C VAL A 329 -20.01 11.17 34.68
N PRO A 330 -21.01 10.26 34.74
CA PRO A 330 -20.78 8.85 34.44
C PRO A 330 -20.41 8.58 32.99
N LEU A 331 -20.94 9.36 32.03
CA LEU A 331 -20.53 9.26 30.63
C LEU A 331 -19.07 9.69 30.44
N LEU A 332 -18.68 10.82 31.05
CA LEU A 332 -17.29 11.30 31.04
C LEU A 332 -16.36 10.26 31.66
N GLY A 333 -16.70 9.73 32.84
CA GLY A 333 -15.91 8.71 33.52
C GLY A 333 -15.77 7.43 32.70
N ALA A 334 -16.86 6.97 32.07
CA ALA A 334 -16.82 5.79 31.21
C ALA A 334 -15.92 5.98 29.98
N VAL A 335 -15.92 7.16 29.36
CA VAL A 335 -15.02 7.46 28.24
C VAL A 335 -13.58 7.59 28.71
N LEU A 336 -13.33 8.35 29.79
CA LEU A 336 -11.97 8.60 30.28
C LEU A 336 -11.30 7.33 30.80
N PHE A 337 -12.03 6.50 31.55
CA PHE A 337 -11.43 5.37 32.27
C PHE A 337 -11.82 4.01 31.68
N GLY A 338 -12.86 3.93 30.86
CA GLY A 338 -13.28 2.67 30.22
C GLY A 338 -12.69 2.46 28.82
N ALA A 339 -12.35 3.54 28.11
CA ALA A 339 -11.69 3.46 26.80
C ALA A 339 -10.17 3.42 26.94
N ARG A 340 -9.49 2.54 26.20
CA ARG A 340 -8.04 2.66 26.02
C ARG A 340 -7.74 3.85 25.12
N TRP A 341 -6.78 4.68 25.53
CA TRP A 341 -6.36 5.84 24.74
C TRP A 341 -5.53 5.35 23.55
N MET A 342 -6.07 5.50 22.35
CA MET A 342 -5.43 5.11 21.09
C MET A 342 -5.10 6.39 20.32
N ALA A 343 -3.90 6.93 20.55
CA ALA A 343 -3.48 8.24 20.08
C ALA A 343 -3.62 8.38 18.55
N GLN A 344 -3.24 7.35 17.80
CA GLN A 344 -3.36 7.34 16.33
C GLN A 344 -4.81 7.26 15.82
N SER A 345 -5.77 6.84 16.65
CA SER A 345 -7.20 6.74 16.28
C SER A 345 -8.05 7.87 16.86
N GLU A 346 -7.42 8.95 17.33
CA GLU A 346 -8.08 10.10 17.96
C GLU A 346 -8.91 9.73 19.21
N VAL A 347 -8.53 8.65 19.90
CA VAL A 347 -9.20 8.20 21.14
C VAL A 347 -8.39 8.67 22.34
N PRO A 348 -9.00 9.31 23.35
CA PRO A 348 -10.45 9.43 23.58
C PRO A 348 -11.12 10.66 22.95
N GLY A 349 -10.36 11.56 22.29
CA GLY A 349 -10.85 12.84 21.78
C GLY A 349 -12.22 12.77 21.10
N ARG A 350 -12.37 11.90 20.10
CA ARG A 350 -13.65 11.74 19.37
C ARG A 350 -14.80 11.17 20.22
N PHE A 351 -14.51 10.45 21.31
CA PHE A 351 -15.53 9.92 22.23
C PHE A 351 -15.95 10.95 23.28
N LEU A 352 -15.12 11.97 23.54
CA LEU A 352 -15.42 13.05 24.46
C LEU A 352 -16.46 14.04 23.93
N ILE A 353 -16.80 14.00 22.64
CA ILE A 353 -17.87 14.81 22.04
C ILE A 353 -19.21 14.65 22.77
N GLY A 354 -19.58 13.41 23.18
CA GLY A 354 -20.84 13.14 23.86
C GLY A 354 -20.90 13.79 25.25
N PRO A 355 -19.95 13.50 26.15
CA PRO A 355 -19.76 14.24 27.40
C PRO A 355 -19.75 15.76 27.23
N TYR A 356 -19.06 16.27 26.21
CA TYR A 356 -18.96 17.70 25.94
C TYR A 356 -20.34 18.31 25.63
N ALA A 357 -21.13 17.65 24.77
CA ALA A 357 -22.48 18.09 24.43
C ALA A 357 -23.42 18.11 25.65
N LEU A 358 -23.25 17.22 26.62
CA LEU A 358 -24.03 17.23 27.87
C LEU A 358 -23.60 18.32 28.86
N LEU A 359 -22.31 18.66 28.90
CA LEU A 359 -21.74 19.63 29.85
C LEU A 359 -21.81 21.08 29.36
N LEU A 360 -21.88 21.30 28.05
CA LEU A 360 -22.03 22.64 27.48
C LEU A 360 -23.31 23.36 27.98
N PRO A 361 -24.52 22.76 27.94
CA PRO A 361 -25.72 23.36 28.52
C PRO A 361 -25.61 23.69 30.01
N ILE A 362 -24.93 22.83 30.78
CA ILE A 362 -24.69 23.04 32.22
C ILE A 362 -23.86 24.31 32.41
N GLY A 363 -22.75 24.45 31.70
CA GLY A 363 -21.89 25.64 31.77
C GLY A 363 -22.65 26.92 31.41
N ILE A 364 -23.44 26.88 30.33
CA ILE A 364 -24.25 28.03 29.91
C ILE A 364 -25.29 28.39 30.99
N ALA A 365 -25.98 27.41 31.57
CA ALA A 365 -26.98 27.65 32.61
C ALA A 365 -26.39 28.22 33.90
N LEU A 366 -25.14 27.86 34.24
CA LEU A 366 -24.43 28.40 35.41
C LEU A 366 -23.97 29.85 35.18
N VAL A 367 -23.54 30.19 33.97
CA VAL A 367 -22.94 31.51 33.69
C VAL A 367 -23.99 32.55 33.28
N ALA A 368 -25.02 32.16 32.53
CA ALA A 368 -26.01 33.10 31.96
C ALA A 368 -26.71 34.01 32.99
N PRO A 369 -27.14 33.54 34.18
CA PRO A 369 -27.77 34.39 35.19
C PRO A 369 -26.87 35.52 35.69
N HIS A 370 -25.55 35.32 35.71
CA HIS A 370 -24.58 36.31 36.19
C HIS A 370 -24.16 37.32 35.12
N LEU A 371 -24.37 36.99 33.83
CA LEU A 371 -24.07 37.88 32.71
C LEU A 371 -25.20 38.90 32.45
N SER A 372 -26.44 38.58 32.79
CA SER A 372 -27.62 39.40 32.44
C SER A 372 -27.59 40.82 33.03
N THR A 373 -26.85 41.05 34.13
CA THR A 373 -26.81 42.31 34.87
C THR A 373 -25.64 43.23 34.50
N LYS A 374 -24.65 42.78 33.72
CA LYS A 374 -23.41 43.54 33.43
C LYS A 374 -23.14 43.66 31.93
N LYS A 375 -23.49 44.80 31.32
CA LYS A 375 -23.30 45.09 29.88
C LYS A 375 -21.86 44.88 29.38
N PHE A 376 -20.86 45.28 30.17
CA PHE A 376 -19.44 45.07 29.81
C PHE A 376 -19.07 43.58 29.74
N ALA A 377 -19.54 42.77 30.69
CA ALA A 377 -19.30 41.33 30.70
C ALA A 377 -19.99 40.64 29.50
N GLN A 378 -21.17 41.11 29.10
CA GLN A 378 -21.86 40.64 27.89
C GLN A 378 -21.05 40.95 26.62
N ALA A 379 -20.51 42.16 26.50
CA ALA A 379 -19.68 42.55 25.36
C ALA A 379 -18.39 41.71 25.28
N LEU A 380 -17.73 41.48 26.42
CA LEU A 380 -16.52 40.66 26.47
C LEU A 380 -16.79 39.20 26.06
N VAL A 381 -17.86 38.60 26.59
CA VAL A 381 -18.27 37.23 26.22
C VAL A 381 -18.66 37.16 24.75
N ALA A 382 -19.39 38.14 24.22
CA ALA A 382 -19.74 38.19 22.81
C ALA A 382 -18.49 38.25 21.92
N MET A 383 -17.48 39.04 22.28
CA MET A 383 -16.21 39.12 21.56
C MET A 383 -15.43 37.80 21.61
N VAL A 384 -15.38 37.14 22.77
CA VAL A 384 -14.73 35.83 22.93
C VAL A 384 -15.43 34.75 22.11
N VAL A 385 -16.78 34.72 22.12
CA VAL A 385 -17.58 33.80 21.31
C VAL A 385 -17.34 34.06 19.82
N ALA A 386 -17.40 35.32 19.39
CA ALA A 386 -17.17 35.69 17.99
C ALA A 386 -15.77 35.29 17.52
N TYR A 387 -14.74 35.56 18.32
CA TYR A 387 -13.36 35.19 18.02
C TYR A 387 -13.18 33.66 17.95
N SER A 388 -13.72 32.93 18.93
CA SER A 388 -13.61 31.47 18.98
C SER A 388 -14.42 30.78 17.86
N ALA A 389 -15.52 31.39 17.43
CA ALA A 389 -16.37 30.85 16.37
C ALA A 389 -15.90 31.20 14.95
N TYR A 390 -15.24 32.35 14.78
CA TYR A 390 -14.85 32.85 13.46
C TYR A 390 -13.95 31.88 12.70
N GLN A 391 -12.91 31.35 13.35
CA GLN A 391 -11.92 30.51 12.66
C GLN A 391 -12.47 29.16 12.22
N PRO A 392 -13.14 28.37 13.08
CA PRO A 392 -13.74 27.10 12.66
C PRO A 392 -14.81 27.30 11.59
N MET A 393 -15.60 28.37 11.68
CA MET A 393 -16.60 28.69 10.66
C MET A 393 -15.97 29.11 9.33
N ARG A 394 -14.86 29.86 9.37
CA ARG A 394 -14.08 30.21 8.17
C ARG A 394 -13.47 28.97 7.53
N ALA A 395 -12.91 28.06 8.33
CA ALA A 395 -12.37 26.79 7.84
C ALA A 395 -13.46 25.92 7.22
N LEU A 396 -14.61 25.76 7.88
CA LEU A 396 -15.78 25.07 7.31
C LEU A 396 -16.25 25.68 5.99
N ALA A 397 -16.31 27.02 5.91
CA ALA A 397 -16.68 27.72 4.68
C ALA A 397 -15.65 27.50 3.57
N TYR A 398 -14.36 27.56 3.91
CA TYR A 398 -13.26 27.29 2.98
C TYR A 398 -13.29 25.85 2.47
N ASP A 399 -13.46 24.87 3.36
CA ASP A 399 -13.56 23.46 3.01
C ASP A 399 -14.79 23.16 2.16
N ALA A 400 -15.93 23.80 2.46
CA ALA A 400 -17.13 23.69 1.64
C ALA A 400 -16.91 24.27 0.23
N VAL A 401 -16.26 25.44 0.13
CA VAL A 401 -15.92 26.08 -1.15
C VAL A 401 -14.91 25.22 -1.93
N GLN A 402 -13.87 24.70 -1.27
CA GLN A 402 -12.89 23.79 -1.87
C GLN A 402 -13.52 22.49 -2.31
N ALA A 403 -14.42 21.89 -1.53
CA ALA A 403 -15.12 20.66 -1.92
C ALA A 403 -15.99 20.84 -3.18
N ILE A 404 -16.48 22.06 -3.42
CA ILE A 404 -17.22 22.43 -4.64
C ILE A 404 -16.26 22.72 -5.80
N ALA A 405 -15.16 23.44 -5.54
CA ALA A 405 -14.21 23.90 -6.55
C ALA A 405 -13.23 22.80 -7.02
N ALA A 406 -12.88 21.87 -6.13
CA ALA A 406 -11.94 20.77 -6.34
C ALA A 406 -12.38 19.58 -5.46
N PRO A 407 -13.34 18.75 -5.93
CA PRO A 407 -13.72 17.54 -5.21
C PRO A 407 -12.46 16.74 -4.89
N ALA A 408 -12.26 16.38 -3.62
CA ALA A 408 -11.08 15.61 -3.19
C ALA A 408 -10.75 14.52 -4.22
N SER A 409 -9.54 14.58 -4.79
CA SER A 409 -9.14 13.78 -5.95
C SER A 409 -9.58 12.33 -5.77
N GLU A 410 -10.28 11.79 -6.77
CA GLU A 410 -10.71 10.39 -6.88
C GLU A 410 -9.65 9.40 -6.35
N LYS A 411 -8.38 9.70 -6.64
CA LYS A 411 -7.15 9.07 -6.16
C LYS A 411 -7.10 8.76 -4.65
N LEU A 412 -7.43 9.72 -3.79
CA LEU A 412 -7.42 9.54 -2.32
C LEU A 412 -8.55 8.62 -1.83
N ARG A 413 -9.61 8.46 -2.62
CA ARG A 413 -10.75 7.57 -2.33
C ARG A 413 -10.49 6.14 -2.79
N SER A 414 -9.72 5.96 -3.87
CA SER A 414 -9.47 4.67 -4.49
C SER A 414 -8.23 3.95 -3.94
N GLU A 415 -7.27 4.63 -3.30
CA GLU A 415 -6.10 4.02 -2.66
C GLU A 415 -6.47 2.90 -1.63
N PRO A 416 -5.82 1.72 -1.68
CA PRO A 416 -4.70 1.34 -2.55
C PRO A 416 -5.12 0.68 -3.88
N PHE A 417 -6.41 0.71 -4.21
CA PHE A 417 -7.00 0.00 -5.35
C PHE A 417 -7.21 0.88 -6.60
N GLU A 418 -6.59 2.05 -6.67
CA GLU A 418 -6.71 2.99 -7.80
C GLU A 418 -6.41 2.31 -9.15
N GLU A 419 -5.33 1.54 -9.20
CA GLU A 419 -4.94 0.74 -10.37
C GLU A 419 -6.06 -0.20 -10.83
N ILE A 420 -6.88 -0.68 -9.90
CA ILE A 420 -7.85 -1.74 -10.15
C ILE A 420 -9.25 -1.17 -10.45
N THR A 421 -9.71 -0.18 -9.69
CA THR A 421 -11.10 0.30 -9.71
C THR A 421 -11.49 1.07 -10.99
N GLY A 422 -10.52 1.48 -11.81
CA GLY A 422 -10.76 2.23 -13.06
C GLY A 422 -10.64 1.39 -14.35
N SER A 423 -9.64 0.50 -14.45
CA SER A 423 -9.33 -0.19 -15.72
C SER A 423 -9.33 -1.71 -15.63
N MET A 424 -9.18 -2.30 -14.44
CA MET A 424 -8.97 -3.75 -14.30
C MET A 424 -10.18 -4.51 -13.76
N MET A 425 -11.14 -3.82 -13.13
CA MET A 425 -12.40 -4.42 -12.69
C MET A 425 -13.59 -3.80 -13.44
N PRO A 426 -14.28 -4.56 -14.31
CA PRO A 426 -15.47 -4.06 -14.97
C PRO A 426 -16.64 -3.81 -14.01
N THR A 427 -17.55 -2.93 -14.41
CA THR A 427 -18.86 -2.75 -13.76
C THR A 427 -19.60 -4.09 -13.69
N GLY A 428 -20.11 -4.46 -12.52
CA GLY A 428 -20.75 -5.77 -12.30
C GLY A 428 -19.80 -6.86 -11.82
N SER A 429 -18.54 -6.53 -11.54
CA SER A 429 -17.56 -7.50 -11.01
C SER A 429 -17.99 -8.06 -9.67
N ARG A 430 -17.74 -9.36 -9.47
CA ARG A 430 -17.88 -10.07 -8.21
C ARG A 430 -16.50 -10.45 -7.71
N ILE A 431 -16.08 -9.84 -6.61
CA ILE A 431 -14.68 -9.76 -6.19
C ILE A 431 -14.50 -10.54 -4.89
N LEU A 432 -13.80 -11.66 -4.91
CA LEU A 432 -13.34 -12.32 -3.69
C LEU A 432 -12.13 -11.58 -3.15
N PHE A 433 -12.27 -10.93 -1.99
CA PHE A 433 -11.30 -10.02 -1.44
C PHE A 433 -10.61 -10.58 -0.19
N VAL A 434 -9.27 -10.69 -0.28
CA VAL A 434 -8.38 -11.04 0.83
C VAL A 434 -7.59 -9.78 1.21
N GLY A 435 -7.97 -9.15 2.32
CA GLY A 435 -7.44 -7.85 2.73
C GLY A 435 -7.04 -7.77 4.20
N ASN A 436 -6.24 -6.76 4.51
CA ASN A 436 -5.93 -6.36 5.87
C ASN A 436 -7.20 -5.87 6.58
N GLN A 437 -7.20 -5.90 7.91
CA GLN A 437 -8.32 -5.40 8.72
C GLN A 437 -8.81 -3.99 8.37
N ASP A 438 -7.89 -3.08 8.06
CA ASP A 438 -8.16 -1.67 7.76
C ASP A 438 -8.16 -1.36 6.26
N ALA A 439 -8.37 -2.40 5.42
CA ALA A 439 -8.50 -2.22 3.98
C ALA A 439 -9.61 -1.21 3.64
N ARG A 440 -9.30 -0.32 2.68
CA ARG A 440 -10.23 0.68 2.15
C ARG A 440 -11.06 0.10 1.01
N ASP A 441 -11.74 -1.01 1.28
CA ASP A 441 -12.49 -1.81 0.31
C ASP A 441 -13.72 -1.10 -0.32
N TYR A 442 -14.12 0.07 0.20
CA TYR A 442 -15.28 0.81 -0.28
C TYR A 442 -15.25 1.13 -1.78
N SER A 443 -14.08 1.43 -2.34
CA SER A 443 -13.93 1.74 -3.77
C SER A 443 -14.17 0.53 -4.68
N LEU A 444 -13.96 -0.69 -4.18
CA LEU A 444 -14.17 -1.93 -4.93
C LEU A 444 -15.65 -2.13 -5.32
N PHE A 445 -16.58 -1.55 -4.56
CA PHE A 445 -18.01 -1.60 -4.87
C PHE A 445 -18.42 -0.72 -6.06
N SER A 446 -17.52 0.14 -6.57
CA SER A 446 -17.80 1.13 -7.62
C SER A 446 -18.98 2.08 -7.29
N PRO A 447 -18.82 2.97 -6.29
CA PRO A 447 -19.86 3.95 -5.90
C PRO A 447 -20.33 4.85 -7.06
N GLU A 448 -19.44 5.17 -8.00
CA GLU A 448 -19.71 6.02 -9.16
C GLU A 448 -20.68 5.41 -10.16
N THR A 449 -20.75 4.07 -10.21
CA THR A 449 -21.68 3.34 -11.08
C THR A 449 -22.90 2.83 -10.31
N GLY A 450 -23.17 3.40 -9.14
CA GLY A 450 -24.31 3.02 -8.31
C GLY A 450 -24.13 1.69 -7.60
N PHE A 451 -22.91 1.41 -7.12
CA PHE A 451 -22.55 0.20 -6.38
C PHE A 451 -22.74 -1.09 -7.20
N SER A 452 -22.30 -1.07 -8.45
CA SER A 452 -22.53 -2.16 -9.41
C SER A 452 -21.74 -3.43 -9.09
N ASN A 453 -20.63 -3.32 -8.36
CA ASN A 453 -19.77 -4.44 -8.02
C ASN A 453 -20.18 -5.07 -6.68
N ALA A 454 -19.95 -6.37 -6.56
CA ALA A 454 -20.09 -7.12 -5.32
C ALA A 454 -18.72 -7.49 -4.76
N VAL A 455 -18.52 -7.31 -3.45
CA VAL A 455 -17.30 -7.70 -2.75
C VAL A 455 -17.62 -8.84 -1.79
N ILE A 456 -16.89 -9.94 -1.90
CA ILE A 456 -17.02 -11.14 -1.09
C ILE A 456 -15.77 -11.21 -0.21
N PRO A 457 -15.85 -10.92 1.08
CA PRO A 457 -14.68 -10.93 1.94
C PRO A 457 -14.28 -12.37 2.27
N TRP A 458 -12.97 -12.66 2.26
CA TRP A 458 -12.45 -13.94 2.72
C TRP A 458 -12.67 -14.18 4.23
N GLY A 459 -12.63 -13.12 5.03
CA GLY A 459 -12.69 -13.19 6.49
C GLY A 459 -11.30 -13.19 7.15
N THR A 460 -11.24 -13.70 8.37
CA THR A 460 -10.02 -13.79 9.20
C THR A 460 -9.46 -15.21 9.30
N GLY A 461 -10.06 -16.18 8.61
CA GLY A 461 -9.66 -17.58 8.65
C GLY A 461 -8.37 -17.88 7.86
N PRO A 462 -7.63 -18.95 8.23
CA PRO A 462 -6.46 -19.40 7.47
C PRO A 462 -6.87 -19.89 6.08
N PHE A 463 -5.89 -20.02 5.17
CA PHE A 463 -6.14 -20.54 3.82
C PHE A 463 -6.70 -21.96 3.84
N ASP A 464 -7.82 -22.15 3.14
CA ASP A 464 -8.44 -23.44 2.84
C ASP A 464 -8.76 -23.49 1.32
N PRO A 465 -8.07 -24.35 0.54
CA PRO A 465 -8.31 -24.51 -0.89
C PRO A 465 -9.75 -24.89 -1.24
N GLU A 466 -10.40 -25.75 -0.45
CA GLU A 466 -11.76 -26.21 -0.72
C GLU A 466 -12.76 -25.07 -0.47
N ARG A 467 -12.58 -24.30 0.60
CA ARG A 467 -13.38 -23.09 0.84
C ARG A 467 -13.19 -22.05 -0.27
N MET A 468 -11.96 -21.81 -0.69
CA MET A 468 -11.64 -20.87 -1.78
C MET A 468 -12.35 -21.28 -3.08
N GLY A 469 -12.20 -22.55 -3.50
CA GLY A 469 -12.87 -23.08 -4.70
C GLY A 469 -14.41 -23.02 -4.60
N ARG A 470 -14.98 -23.36 -3.44
CA ARG A 470 -16.43 -23.26 -3.19
C ARG A 470 -16.92 -21.82 -3.27
N LEU A 471 -16.22 -20.86 -2.67
CA LEU A 471 -16.59 -19.44 -2.76
C LEU A 471 -16.53 -18.94 -4.20
N ILE A 472 -15.46 -19.28 -4.94
CA ILE A 472 -15.33 -18.89 -6.35
C ILE A 472 -16.53 -19.37 -7.17
N ALA A 473 -16.93 -20.64 -7.01
CA ALA A 473 -18.05 -21.23 -7.73
C ALA A 473 -19.41 -20.71 -7.25
N ALA A 474 -19.70 -20.79 -5.94
CA ALA A 474 -21.00 -20.48 -5.37
C ALA A 474 -21.34 -19.00 -5.49
N GLU A 475 -20.37 -18.12 -5.25
CA GLU A 475 -20.54 -16.69 -5.38
C GLU A 475 -20.32 -16.20 -6.80
N LYS A 476 -20.13 -17.08 -7.80
CA LYS A 476 -19.86 -16.69 -9.20
C LYS A 476 -18.81 -15.59 -9.31
N VAL A 477 -17.69 -15.80 -8.62
CA VAL A 477 -16.61 -14.82 -8.54
C VAL A 477 -16.06 -14.58 -9.95
N THR A 478 -15.87 -13.32 -10.29
CA THR A 478 -15.20 -12.90 -11.53
C THR A 478 -13.73 -12.61 -11.29
N HIS A 479 -13.40 -12.12 -10.08
CA HIS A 479 -12.06 -11.65 -9.73
C HIS A 479 -11.68 -12.07 -8.32
N VAL A 480 -10.45 -12.52 -8.11
CA VAL A 480 -9.86 -12.72 -6.78
C VAL A 480 -8.79 -11.66 -6.57
N LEU A 481 -8.98 -10.82 -5.56
CA LEU A 481 -8.04 -9.75 -5.19
C LEU A 481 -7.38 -10.08 -3.85
N ILE A 482 -6.05 -10.19 -3.87
CA ILE A 482 -5.21 -10.32 -2.69
C ILE A 482 -4.45 -9.02 -2.50
N GLN A 483 -4.74 -8.32 -1.39
CA GLN A 483 -4.11 -7.03 -1.09
C GLN A 483 -2.60 -7.13 -0.90
N ASN A 484 -2.12 -8.26 -0.35
CA ASN A 484 -0.71 -8.53 -0.09
C ASN A 484 -0.44 -10.03 -0.26
N ASP A 485 0.51 -10.40 -1.11
CA ASP A 485 0.86 -11.77 -1.48
C ASP A 485 1.72 -12.54 -0.47
N ASN A 486 2.19 -11.86 0.58
CA ASN A 486 2.87 -12.51 1.69
C ASN A 486 1.92 -12.80 2.84
N GLN A 487 1.25 -11.77 3.35
CA GLN A 487 0.38 -11.89 4.51
C GLN A 487 -0.59 -10.71 4.63
N VAL A 488 -1.77 -10.97 5.20
CA VAL A 488 -2.72 -9.92 5.60
C VAL A 488 -2.83 -9.86 7.13
N PHE A 489 -2.76 -8.63 7.64
CA PHE A 489 -2.63 -8.33 9.06
C PHE A 489 -3.98 -8.03 9.71
N PHE A 490 -4.12 -8.51 10.94
CA PHE A 490 -5.25 -8.24 11.82
C PHE A 490 -4.72 -7.86 13.20
N GLU A 491 -5.33 -6.85 13.81
CA GLU A 491 -4.92 -6.38 15.15
C GLU A 491 -5.45 -7.29 16.27
N TRP A 492 -6.61 -7.92 16.03
CA TRP A 492 -7.31 -8.74 17.02
C TRP A 492 -7.20 -10.25 16.76
N PHE A 493 -6.75 -10.65 15.57
CA PHE A 493 -6.67 -12.04 15.14
C PHE A 493 -5.27 -12.37 14.60
N PRO A 494 -4.89 -13.65 14.52
CA PRO A 494 -3.64 -14.03 13.88
C PRO A 494 -3.56 -13.52 12.45
N THR A 495 -2.37 -13.10 12.03
CA THR A 495 -2.06 -12.78 10.64
C THR A 495 -2.36 -14.01 9.75
N VAL A 496 -2.94 -13.77 8.57
CA VAL A 496 -3.18 -14.83 7.59
C VAL A 496 -2.08 -14.80 6.55
N ASP A 497 -1.36 -15.92 6.41
CA ASP A 497 -0.37 -16.14 5.35
C ASP A 497 -1.08 -16.33 4.00
N THR A 498 -0.75 -15.47 3.03
CA THR A 498 -1.38 -15.48 1.70
C THR A 498 -0.49 -16.12 0.63
N ARG A 499 0.74 -16.55 0.97
CA ARG A 499 1.68 -17.15 -0.01
C ARG A 499 1.13 -18.43 -0.62
N GLU A 500 0.60 -19.31 0.23
CA GLU A 500 -0.02 -20.56 -0.25
C GLU A 500 -1.33 -20.28 -1.02
N MET A 501 -2.07 -19.21 -0.68
CA MET A 501 -3.24 -18.78 -1.46
C MET A 501 -2.83 -18.39 -2.88
N VAL A 502 -1.82 -17.51 -3.00
CA VAL A 502 -1.30 -17.01 -4.29
C VAL A 502 -0.74 -18.16 -5.12
N LYS A 503 0.04 -19.04 -4.51
CA LYS A 503 0.59 -20.24 -5.15
C LYS A 503 -0.51 -21.15 -5.69
N TRP A 504 -1.56 -21.38 -4.90
CA TRP A 504 -2.71 -22.19 -5.32
C TRP A 504 -3.48 -21.53 -6.47
N LEU A 505 -3.77 -20.22 -6.38
CA LEU A 505 -4.48 -19.47 -7.41
C LEU A 505 -3.71 -19.44 -8.75
N THR A 506 -2.38 -19.34 -8.69
CA THR A 506 -1.50 -19.27 -9.88
C THR A 506 -1.51 -20.57 -10.70
N VAL A 507 -1.78 -21.72 -10.07
CA VAL A 507 -1.79 -23.01 -10.76
C VAL A 507 -3.18 -23.47 -11.21
N GLN A 508 -4.24 -22.73 -10.91
CA GLN A 508 -5.60 -23.12 -11.32
C GLN A 508 -5.83 -22.82 -12.80
N ALA A 509 -6.21 -23.84 -13.58
CA ALA A 509 -6.45 -23.72 -15.01
C ALA A 509 -7.56 -22.71 -15.39
N GLY A 510 -8.49 -22.43 -14.47
CA GLY A 510 -9.59 -21.46 -14.67
C GLY A 510 -9.31 -20.06 -14.13
N LEU A 511 -8.08 -19.74 -13.72
CA LEU A 511 -7.71 -18.44 -13.18
C LEU A 511 -6.53 -17.85 -13.97
N LYS A 512 -6.70 -16.62 -14.45
CA LYS A 512 -5.68 -15.85 -15.16
C LYS A 512 -5.14 -14.74 -14.26
N ALA A 513 -3.84 -14.74 -13.98
CA ALA A 513 -3.22 -13.65 -13.23
C ALA A 513 -3.19 -12.36 -14.08
N ILE A 514 -3.70 -11.27 -13.52
CA ILE A 514 -3.58 -9.92 -14.10
C ILE A 514 -2.38 -9.24 -13.42
N PRO A 515 -1.33 -8.87 -14.17
CA PRO A 515 -0.16 -8.22 -13.60
C PRO A 515 -0.52 -6.81 -13.10
N LEU A 516 -0.18 -6.53 -11.85
CA LEU A 516 -0.33 -5.21 -11.22
C LEU A 516 1.04 -4.54 -11.05
N LYS A 517 1.08 -3.21 -11.18
CA LYS A 517 2.19 -2.32 -10.83
C LYS A 517 2.32 -2.17 -9.32
N THR A 518 1.19 -2.22 -8.61
CA THR A 518 1.15 -2.12 -7.15
C THR A 518 1.93 -3.29 -6.53
N PRO A 519 3.05 -3.03 -5.82
CA PRO A 519 3.87 -4.09 -5.25
C PRO A 519 3.05 -4.99 -4.33
N ARG A 520 3.34 -6.29 -4.33
CA ARG A 520 2.71 -7.32 -3.47
C ARG A 520 1.21 -7.57 -3.70
N MET A 521 0.49 -6.69 -4.41
CA MET A 521 -0.92 -6.91 -4.71
C MET A 521 -1.05 -7.92 -5.86
N ARG A 522 -2.06 -8.78 -5.79
CA ARG A 522 -2.34 -9.79 -6.84
C ARG A 522 -3.81 -9.77 -7.22
N LEU A 523 -4.06 -9.77 -8.51
CA LEU A 523 -5.40 -9.86 -9.08
C LEU A 523 -5.46 -11.07 -10.01
N PHE A 524 -6.51 -11.86 -9.87
CA PHE A 524 -6.78 -13.00 -10.74
C PHE A 524 -8.18 -12.84 -11.33
N GLU A 525 -8.31 -13.08 -12.63
CA GLU A 525 -9.58 -13.14 -13.36
C GLU A 525 -10.00 -14.60 -13.53
N VAL A 526 -11.29 -14.89 -13.33
CA VAL A 526 -11.85 -16.23 -13.55
C VAL A 526 -12.18 -16.39 -15.05
N SER A 527 -11.56 -17.36 -15.70
CA SER A 527 -11.74 -17.64 -17.13
C SER A 527 -13.21 -17.90 -17.48
N GLY A 528 -13.65 -17.40 -18.63
CA GLY A 528 -15.03 -17.56 -19.10
C GLY A 528 -16.05 -16.64 -18.45
N THR A 529 -15.68 -15.84 -17.43
CA THR A 529 -16.57 -14.83 -16.82
C THR A 529 -16.55 -13.47 -17.54
N ALA A 530 -15.69 -13.31 -18.55
CA ALA A 530 -15.51 -12.11 -19.36
C ALA A 530 -16.76 -11.68 -20.18
N LEU A 531 -17.77 -12.55 -20.32
CA LEU A 531 -19.00 -12.30 -21.08
C LEU A 531 -19.87 -11.15 -20.53
N VAL A 532 -19.55 -10.60 -19.37
CA VAL A 532 -20.39 -9.57 -18.70
C VAL A 532 -20.02 -8.14 -19.11
N ASN A 533 -18.89 -7.91 -19.81
CA ASN A 533 -18.39 -6.56 -20.09
C ASN A 533 -18.44 -6.23 -21.59
N GLU A 534 -19.53 -5.63 -22.08
CA GLU A 534 -19.63 -5.16 -23.48
C GLU A 534 -18.84 -3.85 -23.75
N ARG A 535 -18.53 -3.06 -22.71
CA ARG A 535 -17.92 -1.72 -22.87
C ARG A 535 -16.61 -1.71 -23.67
N PRO A 536 -15.63 -2.61 -23.44
CA PRO A 536 -14.40 -2.63 -24.24
C PRO A 536 -14.66 -2.94 -25.72
N PHE A 537 -15.66 -3.77 -26.02
CA PHE A 537 -16.02 -4.15 -27.39
C PHE A 537 -16.78 -3.05 -28.15
N GLN A 538 -17.24 -2.00 -27.48
CA GLN A 538 -17.82 -0.82 -28.11
C GLN A 538 -16.75 0.16 -28.63
N THR A 539 -15.50 0.00 -28.19
CA THR A 539 -14.39 0.89 -28.54
C THR A 539 -13.53 0.26 -29.62
N ALA A 540 -13.80 0.62 -30.89
CA ALA A 540 -13.02 0.17 -32.04
C ALA A 540 -11.84 1.12 -32.38
N GLU A 541 -11.83 2.33 -31.82
CA GLU A 541 -10.77 3.34 -31.99
C GLU A 541 -10.51 4.07 -30.66
N ALA A 542 -9.24 4.30 -30.29
CA ALA A 542 -8.88 4.96 -29.02
C ALA A 542 -7.61 5.84 -29.10
N PRO A 543 -7.60 7.02 -28.43
CA PRO A 543 -8.75 7.74 -27.89
C PRO A 543 -9.58 8.41 -29.00
N PRO A 544 -10.92 8.55 -28.87
CA PRO A 544 -11.79 9.03 -29.96
C PRO A 544 -11.45 10.42 -30.52
N ALA A 545 -10.86 11.31 -29.71
CA ALA A 545 -10.50 12.67 -30.14
C ALA A 545 -9.23 12.73 -31.02
N ALA A 546 -8.35 11.72 -30.91
CA ALA A 546 -7.09 11.59 -31.64
C ALA A 546 -6.75 10.08 -31.74
N PRO A 547 -7.43 9.33 -32.63
CA PRO A 547 -7.41 7.86 -32.64
C PRO A 547 -6.05 7.25 -33.02
N LEU A 548 -5.28 6.88 -32.00
CA LEU A 548 -3.97 6.24 -32.16
C LEU A 548 -4.07 4.73 -32.45
N ILE A 549 -5.05 4.04 -31.83
CA ILE A 549 -5.25 2.59 -31.95
C ILE A 549 -6.54 2.31 -32.70
N ARG A 550 -6.52 1.40 -33.68
CA ARG A 550 -7.69 1.02 -34.47
C ARG A 550 -7.78 -0.49 -34.67
N ILE A 551 -9.01 -0.99 -34.61
CA ILE A 551 -9.34 -2.38 -34.92
C ILE A 551 -9.93 -2.45 -36.32
N ASP A 552 -9.38 -3.34 -37.15
CA ASP A 552 -9.84 -3.58 -38.51
C ASP A 552 -11.30 -4.07 -38.53
N ASP A 553 -12.05 -3.75 -39.59
CA ASP A 553 -13.51 -3.98 -39.67
C ASP A 553 -13.89 -5.45 -39.43
N ALA A 554 -13.06 -6.38 -39.89
CA ALA A 554 -13.23 -7.82 -39.71
C ALA A 554 -13.17 -8.27 -38.23
N LEU A 555 -12.58 -7.46 -37.35
CA LEU A 555 -12.34 -7.78 -35.95
C LEU A 555 -13.24 -7.00 -34.97
N LYS A 556 -13.94 -5.93 -35.41
CA LYS A 556 -14.71 -5.01 -34.54
C LYS A 556 -15.79 -5.66 -33.66
N THR A 557 -16.33 -6.81 -34.06
CA THR A 557 -17.34 -7.54 -33.26
C THR A 557 -16.73 -8.55 -32.29
N LYS A 558 -15.42 -8.74 -32.34
CA LYS A 558 -14.71 -9.83 -31.66
C LYS A 558 -13.51 -9.36 -30.85
N VAL A 559 -12.92 -8.21 -31.19
CA VAL A 559 -11.83 -7.54 -30.46
C VAL A 559 -12.31 -6.15 -30.08
N GLY A 560 -11.94 -5.67 -28.90
CA GLY A 560 -12.20 -4.32 -28.41
C GLY A 560 -10.95 -3.70 -27.78
N ILE A 561 -10.89 -2.37 -27.71
CA ILE A 561 -9.82 -1.65 -27.01
C ILE A 561 -10.31 -1.32 -25.59
N ASP A 562 -9.42 -1.44 -24.61
CA ASP A 562 -9.66 -0.92 -23.26
C ASP A 562 -9.04 0.48 -23.11
N PRO A 563 -9.80 1.57 -23.33
CA PRO A 563 -9.25 2.92 -23.30
C PRO A 563 -8.74 3.33 -21.90
N ALA A 564 -9.22 2.70 -20.83
CA ALA A 564 -8.75 2.97 -19.47
C ALA A 564 -7.36 2.36 -19.19
N SER A 565 -6.91 1.43 -20.03
CA SER A 565 -5.59 0.81 -19.96
C SER A 565 -4.53 1.47 -20.83
N LEU A 566 -4.92 2.48 -21.63
CA LEU A 566 -4.00 3.20 -22.50
C LEU A 566 -3.13 4.13 -21.67
N GLU A 567 -1.85 3.79 -21.59
CA GLU A 567 -0.83 4.59 -20.93
C GLU A 567 0.16 5.08 -21.96
N THR A 568 0.34 6.40 -21.98
CA THR A 568 1.29 7.06 -22.87
C THR A 568 2.25 7.93 -22.03
N PRO A 569 3.50 8.09 -22.48
CA PRO A 569 4.49 8.86 -21.72
C PRO A 569 4.21 10.36 -21.77
N TRP A 570 3.52 10.80 -22.83
CA TRP A 570 3.09 12.17 -23.08
C TRP A 570 1.70 12.17 -23.73
N PRO A 571 0.99 13.31 -23.77
CA PRO A 571 -0.31 13.42 -24.44
C PRO A 571 -0.23 13.07 -25.93
N ILE A 572 -1.29 12.46 -26.44
CA ILE A 572 -1.44 12.19 -27.88
C ILE A 572 -1.78 13.52 -28.59
N GLU A 573 -0.99 13.87 -29.58
CA GLU A 573 -1.11 15.10 -30.38
C GLU A 573 -2.02 14.85 -31.60
N ASN A 574 -2.77 15.89 -32.02
CA ASN A 574 -3.55 15.86 -33.25
C ASN A 574 -2.93 16.83 -34.26
N LEU A 575 -2.24 16.29 -35.26
CA LEU A 575 -1.48 17.06 -36.26
C LEU A 575 -2.36 17.53 -37.45
N GLY A 576 -3.68 17.33 -37.41
CA GLY A 576 -4.62 17.82 -38.43
C GLY A 576 -4.92 16.83 -39.56
N ARG A 577 -5.65 17.29 -40.60
CA ARG A 577 -6.50 16.53 -41.58
C ARG A 577 -5.90 15.31 -42.32
N ARG A 578 -4.65 14.89 -42.09
CA ARG A 578 -4.04 13.70 -42.72
C ARG A 578 -3.41 12.70 -41.75
N GLU A 579 -3.22 13.02 -40.47
CA GLU A 579 -2.65 12.10 -39.48
C GLU A 579 -3.65 11.89 -38.33
N HIS A 580 -4.00 10.63 -38.06
CA HIS A 580 -5.13 10.25 -37.23
C HIS A 580 -4.83 10.26 -35.71
N GLY A 581 -3.82 10.99 -35.26
CA GLY A 581 -3.30 10.98 -33.89
C GLY A 581 -1.80 10.68 -33.93
N PHE A 582 -1.02 11.31 -33.06
CA PHE A 582 0.43 11.18 -33.08
C PHE A 582 0.99 11.16 -31.66
N LEU A 583 1.87 10.20 -31.39
CA LEU A 583 2.50 10.05 -30.08
C LEU A 583 4.01 10.05 -30.23
N TRP A 584 4.66 11.00 -29.56
CA TRP A 584 6.08 10.88 -29.28
C TRP A 584 6.32 9.80 -28.22
N MET A 585 7.35 8.99 -28.42
CA MET A 585 7.81 7.96 -27.49
C MET A 585 9.30 8.13 -27.19
N GLY A 586 9.66 7.77 -25.96
CA GLY A 586 11.00 7.93 -25.43
C GLY A 586 11.81 6.65 -25.38
N GLN A 587 12.72 6.59 -24.40
CA GLN A 587 13.64 5.47 -24.20
C GLN A 587 13.15 4.51 -23.10
N GLY A 588 13.19 3.20 -23.39
CA GLY A 588 12.79 2.15 -22.46
C GLY A 588 11.28 2.03 -22.26
N HIS A 589 10.87 1.02 -21.48
CA HIS A 589 9.45 0.72 -21.24
C HIS A 589 8.69 1.90 -20.60
N ALA A 590 9.32 2.62 -19.67
CA ALA A 590 8.68 3.70 -18.93
C ALA A 590 8.33 4.92 -19.80
N GLU A 591 8.99 5.11 -20.95
CA GLU A 591 8.62 6.14 -21.93
C GLU A 591 8.01 5.53 -23.22
N GLY A 592 7.49 4.31 -23.13
CA GLY A 592 6.75 3.64 -24.20
C GLY A 592 5.24 3.74 -24.03
N ILE A 593 4.51 3.03 -24.88
CA ILE A 593 3.04 2.90 -24.81
C ILE A 593 2.67 1.54 -24.24
N GLU A 594 1.72 1.51 -23.30
CA GLU A 594 1.06 0.28 -22.80
C GLU A 594 -0.45 0.41 -23.07
N PHE A 595 -1.09 -0.66 -23.54
CA PHE A 595 -2.53 -0.69 -23.80
C PHE A 595 -3.05 -2.12 -23.69
N ALA A 596 -4.36 -2.30 -23.57
CA ALA A 596 -4.97 -3.62 -23.55
C ALA A 596 -6.04 -3.80 -24.63
N LEU A 597 -6.06 -5.01 -25.19
CA LEU A 597 -7.06 -5.49 -26.13
C LEU A 597 -7.90 -6.58 -25.47
N TRP A 598 -9.21 -6.52 -25.65
CA TRP A 598 -10.13 -7.58 -25.25
C TRP A 598 -10.46 -8.45 -26.44
N SER A 599 -10.36 -9.78 -26.30
CA SER A 599 -10.82 -10.73 -27.33
C SER A 599 -11.94 -11.61 -26.77
N ARG A 600 -12.97 -11.89 -27.58
CA ARG A 600 -14.05 -12.82 -27.20
C ARG A 600 -13.62 -14.28 -27.21
N GLU A 601 -12.65 -14.60 -28.06
CA GLU A 601 -12.14 -15.95 -28.32
C GLU A 601 -10.64 -15.88 -28.58
N ASP A 602 -9.97 -17.02 -28.46
CA ASP A 602 -8.57 -17.15 -28.84
C ASP A 602 -8.41 -16.96 -30.36
N ARG A 603 -7.46 -16.11 -30.78
CA ARG A 603 -7.25 -15.81 -32.21
C ARG A 603 -5.90 -15.16 -32.48
N ASP A 604 -5.33 -15.50 -33.63
CA ASP A 604 -4.15 -14.84 -34.17
C ASP A 604 -4.49 -13.50 -34.86
N VAL A 605 -3.70 -12.48 -34.52
CA VAL A 605 -3.80 -11.13 -35.10
C VAL A 605 -2.40 -10.63 -35.47
N ASP A 606 -2.36 -9.72 -36.44
CA ASP A 606 -1.18 -8.93 -36.76
C ASP A 606 -1.36 -7.54 -36.16
N ILE A 607 -0.43 -7.12 -35.30
CA ILE A 607 -0.42 -5.80 -34.67
C ILE A 607 0.63 -4.95 -35.36
N ARG A 608 0.17 -3.92 -36.07
CA ARG A 608 1.03 -3.06 -36.89
C ARG A 608 1.20 -1.69 -36.25
N PHE A 609 2.45 -1.29 -36.07
CA PHE A 609 2.85 0.01 -35.52
C PHE A 609 3.49 0.85 -36.63
N ASP A 610 2.82 1.92 -37.05
CA ASP A 610 3.36 2.86 -38.03
C ASP A 610 4.22 3.91 -37.33
N VAL A 611 5.52 3.90 -37.63
CA VAL A 611 6.54 4.61 -36.85
C VAL A 611 7.47 5.43 -37.74
N SER A 612 8.08 6.45 -37.13
CA SER A 612 9.16 7.25 -37.72
C SER A 612 10.26 7.53 -36.70
N PRO A 613 11.51 7.77 -37.13
CA PRO A 613 12.61 8.07 -36.21
C PRO A 613 12.38 9.43 -35.56
N GLY A 614 12.50 9.50 -34.24
CA GLY A 614 12.43 10.74 -33.47
C GLY A 614 13.75 11.50 -33.40
N HIS A 615 13.70 12.74 -32.93
CA HIS A 615 14.81 13.70 -32.98
C HIS A 615 15.88 13.51 -31.89
N GLY A 616 15.66 12.62 -30.92
CA GLY A 616 16.59 12.34 -29.82
C GLY A 616 17.86 11.58 -30.24
N LEU A 617 17.97 11.17 -31.50
CA LEU A 617 19.08 10.40 -32.07
C LEU A 617 19.40 10.87 -33.49
N THR A 618 20.68 11.04 -33.80
CA THR A 618 21.16 11.37 -35.15
C THR A 618 21.17 10.17 -36.09
N ALA A 619 21.36 8.96 -35.56
CA ALA A 619 21.32 7.73 -36.35
C ALA A 619 19.92 7.55 -36.99
N PRO A 620 19.81 6.99 -38.20
CA PRO A 620 18.52 6.80 -38.87
C PRO A 620 17.76 5.53 -38.43
N ASP A 621 18.47 4.57 -37.83
CA ASP A 621 17.91 3.29 -37.40
C ASP A 621 17.37 3.37 -35.97
N ARG A 622 16.28 2.65 -35.71
CA ARG A 622 15.64 2.54 -34.40
C ARG A 622 15.40 1.09 -34.06
N ARG A 623 15.47 0.78 -32.77
CA ARG A 623 15.21 -0.54 -32.19
C ARG A 623 14.03 -0.46 -31.23
N VAL A 624 13.12 -1.42 -31.36
CA VAL A 624 11.87 -1.48 -30.59
C VAL A 624 11.56 -2.88 -30.13
N MET A 625 10.77 -2.97 -29.08
CA MET A 625 10.26 -4.24 -28.57
C MET A 625 8.75 -4.17 -28.36
N VAL A 626 8.07 -5.27 -28.70
CA VAL A 626 6.66 -5.49 -28.41
C VAL A 626 6.57 -6.58 -27.35
N LEU A 627 5.85 -6.31 -26.26
CA LEU A 627 5.52 -7.30 -25.24
C LEU A 627 4.03 -7.63 -25.31
N HIS A 628 3.68 -8.92 -25.23
CA HIS A 628 2.32 -9.39 -24.99
C HIS A 628 2.30 -10.19 -23.68
N GLY A 629 1.54 -9.72 -22.69
CA GLY A 629 1.50 -10.35 -21.35
C GLY A 629 2.86 -10.32 -20.64
N GLY A 630 3.72 -9.34 -20.99
CA GLY A 630 5.09 -9.24 -20.49
C GLY A 630 6.09 -10.13 -21.21
N ILE A 631 5.73 -10.76 -22.33
CA ILE A 631 6.60 -11.66 -23.11
C ILE A 631 6.92 -11.02 -24.47
N PRO A 632 8.20 -10.95 -24.90
CA PRO A 632 8.58 -10.43 -26.21
C PRO A 632 7.90 -11.19 -27.37
N VAL A 633 7.31 -10.42 -28.29
CA VAL A 633 6.68 -10.93 -29.52
C VAL A 633 7.62 -10.68 -30.70
N GLY A 634 8.20 -11.74 -31.25
CA GLY A 634 9.12 -11.66 -32.39
C GLY A 634 10.50 -11.07 -32.09
N GLY A 635 10.85 -10.87 -30.81
CA GLY A 635 12.14 -10.32 -30.39
C GLY A 635 12.25 -8.79 -30.52
N GLU A 636 13.49 -8.30 -30.71
CA GLU A 636 13.77 -6.89 -30.97
C GLU A 636 13.62 -6.61 -32.47
N HIS A 637 12.83 -5.60 -32.82
CA HIS A 637 12.60 -5.18 -34.21
C HIS A 637 13.43 -3.95 -34.53
N THR A 638 13.91 -3.83 -35.76
CA THR A 638 14.64 -2.66 -36.24
C THR A 638 13.93 -2.00 -37.42
N PHE A 639 13.97 -0.67 -37.49
CA PHE A 639 13.41 0.07 -38.61
C PHE A 639 14.24 1.30 -38.96
N ARG A 640 14.12 1.76 -40.21
CA ARG A 640 14.79 2.95 -40.75
C ARG A 640 13.79 3.84 -41.47
N GLY A 641 13.81 5.14 -41.19
CA GLY A 641 12.84 6.08 -41.77
C GLY A 641 11.40 5.75 -41.37
N LYS A 642 10.41 6.21 -42.15
CA LYS A 642 9.00 5.85 -41.94
C LYS A 642 8.81 4.37 -42.27
N ALA A 643 8.26 3.59 -41.33
CA ALA A 643 8.10 2.14 -41.46
C ALA A 643 6.89 1.62 -40.68
N SER A 644 6.48 0.38 -40.97
CA SER A 644 5.47 -0.35 -40.19
C SER A 644 6.10 -1.57 -39.52
N VAL A 645 6.16 -1.58 -38.19
CA VAL A 645 6.61 -2.74 -37.41
C VAL A 645 5.41 -3.67 -37.19
N VAL A 646 5.52 -4.94 -37.57
CA VAL A 646 4.41 -5.92 -37.45
C VAL A 646 4.77 -6.99 -36.43
N ALA A 647 3.94 -7.14 -35.41
CA ALA A 647 4.04 -8.17 -34.39
C ALA A 647 2.83 -9.12 -34.49
N ARG A 648 3.09 -10.37 -34.91
CA ARG A 648 2.08 -11.43 -34.94
C ARG A 648 1.93 -12.06 -33.56
N THR A 649 0.72 -12.09 -33.02
CA THR A 649 0.46 -12.71 -31.71
C THR A 649 -0.93 -13.31 -31.63
N ARG A 650 -1.10 -14.28 -30.72
CA ARG A 650 -2.40 -14.88 -30.41
C ARG A 650 -3.03 -14.13 -29.25
N LEU A 651 -4.11 -13.39 -29.51
CA LEU A 651 -4.94 -12.85 -28.44
C LEU A 651 -5.70 -14.00 -27.78
N HIS A 652 -5.65 -14.06 -26.46
CA HIS A 652 -6.44 -15.00 -25.68
C HIS A 652 -7.81 -14.40 -25.37
N ALA A 653 -8.82 -15.26 -25.15
CA ALA A 653 -10.10 -14.82 -24.64
C ALA A 653 -9.93 -14.00 -23.34
N GLY A 654 -10.65 -12.89 -23.23
CA GLY A 654 -10.49 -11.90 -22.17
C GLY A 654 -9.48 -10.79 -22.51
N ARG A 655 -8.86 -10.20 -21.49
CA ARG A 655 -7.92 -9.08 -21.63
C ARG A 655 -6.51 -9.54 -22.02
N ASN A 656 -5.89 -8.80 -22.93
CA ASN A 656 -4.52 -8.99 -23.42
C ASN A 656 -3.75 -7.67 -23.30
N THR A 657 -2.73 -7.61 -22.44
CA THR A 657 -1.92 -6.39 -22.24
C THR A 657 -0.74 -6.39 -23.20
N LEU A 658 -0.56 -5.27 -23.88
CA LEU A 658 0.49 -5.03 -24.86
C LEU A 658 1.31 -3.81 -24.52
N SER A 659 2.61 -3.90 -24.72
CA SER A 659 3.54 -2.77 -24.54
C SER A 659 4.43 -2.62 -25.76
N PHE A 660 4.67 -1.39 -26.20
CA PHE A 660 5.56 -1.07 -27.30
C PHE A 660 6.50 0.07 -26.90
N PHE A 661 7.81 -0.14 -27.02
CA PHE A 661 8.79 0.83 -26.56
C PHE A 661 10.10 0.74 -27.33
N ALA A 662 10.86 1.85 -27.33
CA ALA A 662 12.18 1.90 -27.89
C ALA A 662 13.21 1.31 -26.92
N THR A 663 14.14 0.52 -27.44
CA THR A 663 15.28 -0.01 -26.66
C THR A 663 16.51 0.88 -26.78
N ASP A 664 16.49 1.90 -27.64
CA ASP A 664 17.56 2.88 -27.82
C ASP A 664 17.62 3.93 -26.69
N THR A 665 18.76 4.61 -26.61
CA THR A 665 19.02 5.72 -25.69
C THR A 665 19.06 7.02 -26.47
N ALA A 666 18.27 8.03 -26.09
CA ALA A 666 18.39 9.36 -26.67
C ALA A 666 19.75 9.98 -26.33
N THR A 667 20.44 10.55 -27.31
CA THR A 667 21.77 11.17 -27.16
C THR A 667 21.76 12.68 -27.30
N ILE A 668 20.72 13.27 -27.90
CA ILE A 668 20.57 14.72 -28.03
C ILE A 668 19.68 15.21 -26.89
N LYS A 669 20.27 15.86 -25.87
CA LYS A 669 19.55 16.43 -24.70
C LYS A 669 20.20 17.74 -24.22
N PRO A 670 19.44 18.84 -24.08
CA PRO A 670 18.11 19.05 -24.64
C PRO A 670 18.16 19.05 -26.19
N LEU A 671 16.99 18.90 -26.83
CA LEU A 671 16.87 19.06 -28.27
C LEU A 671 17.17 20.52 -28.69
N PRO A 672 17.53 20.79 -29.96
CA PRO A 672 17.87 22.15 -30.42
C PRO A 672 16.78 23.21 -30.21
N ASN A 673 15.52 22.78 -30.09
CA ASN A 673 14.37 23.64 -29.80
C ASN A 673 14.10 23.83 -28.29
N GLY A 674 14.97 23.31 -27.41
CA GLY A 674 14.83 23.38 -25.97
C GLY A 674 13.95 22.29 -25.34
N ASP A 675 13.40 21.36 -26.13
CA ASP A 675 12.62 20.24 -25.61
C ASP A 675 13.52 19.26 -24.84
N THR A 676 13.11 18.92 -23.62
CA THR A 676 13.85 18.06 -22.69
C THR A 676 13.44 16.59 -22.76
N ARG A 677 12.40 16.26 -23.53
CA ARG A 677 11.92 14.88 -23.71
C ARG A 677 12.92 14.03 -24.51
N ASN A 678 12.97 12.74 -24.21
CA ASN A 678 13.85 11.79 -24.88
C ASN A 678 13.27 11.31 -26.22
N LEU A 679 12.89 12.18 -27.16
CA LEU A 679 12.09 11.80 -28.34
C LEU A 679 12.77 10.79 -29.29
N VAL A 680 12.63 9.48 -29.03
CA VAL A 680 13.29 8.41 -29.81
C VAL A 680 12.44 8.00 -31.02
N ILE A 681 11.12 7.95 -30.87
CA ILE A 681 10.20 7.45 -31.91
C ILE A 681 8.98 8.36 -32.00
N GLY A 682 8.53 8.64 -33.23
CA GLY A 682 7.18 9.15 -33.50
C GLY A 682 6.27 8.01 -33.94
N LEU A 683 5.23 7.72 -33.17
CA LEU A 683 4.21 6.71 -33.45
C LEU A 683 2.99 7.40 -34.07
N HIS A 684 2.63 6.96 -35.27
CA HIS A 684 1.55 7.54 -36.09
C HIS A 684 0.24 6.76 -35.95
N GLU A 685 0.30 5.42 -35.86
CA GLU A 685 -0.89 4.59 -35.77
C GLU A 685 -0.55 3.18 -35.26
N ILE A 686 -1.50 2.55 -34.57
CA ILE A 686 -1.51 1.13 -34.23
C ILE A 686 -2.74 0.48 -34.85
N ARG A 687 -2.54 -0.47 -35.79
CA ARG A 687 -3.63 -1.23 -36.44
C ARG A 687 -3.65 -2.68 -35.98
N ILE A 688 -4.82 -3.16 -35.59
CA ILE A 688 -5.07 -4.57 -35.25
C ILE A 688 -5.76 -5.24 -36.43
N GLU A 689 -5.02 -6.05 -37.16
CA GLU A 689 -5.43 -6.68 -38.42
C GLU A 689 -5.62 -8.18 -38.22
N GLN A 690 -6.50 -8.80 -39.02
CA GLN A 690 -6.60 -10.26 -39.04
C GLN A 690 -5.31 -10.85 -39.61
N ALA A 691 -4.74 -11.87 -38.93
CA ALA A 691 -3.49 -12.47 -39.39
C ALA A 691 -3.62 -12.97 -40.83
N GLN A 692 -2.80 -12.44 -41.74
CA GLN A 692 -2.81 -12.90 -43.13
C GLN A 692 -2.17 -14.29 -43.23
N VAL A 693 -2.89 -15.24 -43.85
CA VAL A 693 -2.33 -16.53 -44.27
C VAL A 693 -1.25 -16.22 -45.30
N ALA A 694 0.01 -16.55 -44.99
CA ALA A 694 1.13 -16.24 -45.88
C ALA A 694 0.89 -16.88 -47.26
N ALA A 695 0.78 -16.03 -48.30
CA ALA A 695 0.92 -16.49 -49.67
C ALA A 695 2.34 -17.04 -49.85
N ALA A 696 2.45 -18.27 -50.33
CA ALA A 696 3.72 -18.95 -50.53
C ALA A 696 4.65 -18.14 -51.45
N GLY A 697 5.74 -17.59 -50.91
CA GLY A 697 6.78 -16.94 -51.69
C GLY A 697 7.89 -16.32 -50.84
N ALA A 698 9.01 -17.05 -50.69
CA ALA A 698 10.30 -16.70 -50.08
C ALA A 698 10.28 -16.43 -48.55
N THR A 699 10.95 -17.17 -47.66
CA THR A 699 12.12 -18.06 -47.69
C THR A 699 11.88 -19.24 -46.74
N ARG A 700 12.35 -20.45 -47.11
CA ARG A 700 12.19 -21.68 -46.33
C ARG A 700 13.00 -21.64 -45.02
N SER A 701 12.31 -21.77 -43.89
CA SER A 701 12.79 -22.48 -42.69
C SER A 701 11.80 -23.62 -42.46
N THR A 702 12.29 -24.86 -42.48
CA THR A 702 11.49 -26.09 -42.51
C THR A 702 10.94 -26.45 -41.13
N SER A 703 9.62 -26.59 -41.02
CA SER A 703 8.98 -27.48 -40.04
C SER A 703 7.80 -28.16 -40.73
N PRO A 704 7.62 -29.50 -40.62
CA PRO A 704 6.49 -30.19 -41.23
C PRO A 704 5.27 -30.18 -40.31
N ASP A 705 4.14 -29.87 -40.92
CA ASP A 705 2.80 -29.80 -40.35
C ASP A 705 2.07 -31.13 -40.62
N ARG A 706 1.53 -31.78 -39.57
CA ARG A 706 0.37 -32.69 -39.64
C ARG A 706 -0.39 -32.66 -38.32
N GLY A 707 -1.67 -32.28 -38.41
CA GLY A 707 -2.53 -32.00 -37.28
C GLY A 707 -2.92 -33.19 -36.39
N GLY A 708 -3.31 -32.83 -35.17
CA GLY A 708 -3.91 -33.71 -34.16
C GLY A 708 -3.37 -33.43 -32.77
N GLN A 709 -4.19 -32.78 -31.92
CA GLN A 709 -3.94 -32.44 -30.50
C GLN A 709 -2.79 -31.44 -30.27
N ASP A 710 -3.04 -30.41 -29.44
CA ASP A 710 -1.99 -29.55 -28.88
C ASP A 710 -0.88 -30.48 -28.34
N PRO A 711 0.35 -30.45 -28.89
CA PRO A 711 1.42 -31.21 -28.30
C PRO A 711 1.63 -30.60 -26.92
N SER A 712 1.48 -31.43 -25.87
CA SER A 712 1.99 -31.09 -24.54
C SER A 712 3.34 -30.42 -24.74
N PRO A 713 3.55 -29.17 -24.30
CA PRO A 713 4.77 -28.44 -24.60
C PRO A 713 5.94 -29.32 -24.15
N THR A 714 6.87 -29.59 -25.06
CA THR A 714 8.08 -30.30 -24.69
C THR A 714 8.73 -29.53 -23.55
N ARG A 715 9.39 -30.20 -22.59
CA ARG A 715 10.02 -29.52 -21.43
C ARG A 715 10.96 -28.38 -21.87
N HIS A 716 11.57 -28.51 -23.05
CA HIS A 716 12.35 -27.46 -23.68
C HIS A 716 11.51 -26.24 -24.10
N GLY A 717 10.32 -26.45 -24.66
CA GLY A 717 9.39 -25.37 -25.04
C GLY A 717 8.91 -24.54 -23.85
N GLU A 718 8.67 -25.16 -22.69
CA GLU A 718 8.32 -24.44 -21.45
C GLU A 718 9.46 -23.55 -20.95
N LEU A 719 10.69 -24.06 -20.95
CA LEU A 719 11.87 -23.28 -20.54
C LEU A 719 12.20 -22.16 -21.53
N ALA A 720 12.04 -22.39 -22.83
CA ALA A 720 12.19 -21.34 -23.84
C ALA A 720 11.17 -20.20 -23.62
N HIS A 721 9.93 -20.54 -23.26
CA HIS A 721 8.91 -19.57 -22.90
C HIS A 721 9.31 -18.77 -21.64
N SER A 722 9.79 -19.45 -20.58
CA SER A 722 10.31 -18.80 -19.38
C SER A 722 11.48 -17.86 -19.65
N ALA A 723 12.35 -18.20 -20.63
CA ALA A 723 13.46 -17.34 -21.04
C ALA A 723 13.00 -16.04 -21.70
N LEU A 724 12.03 -16.11 -22.62
CA LEU A 724 11.42 -14.91 -23.19
C LEU A 724 10.75 -14.07 -22.10
N LYS A 725 10.10 -14.70 -21.13
CA LYS A 725 9.46 -14.00 -20.02
C LYS A 725 10.47 -13.29 -19.11
N ALA A 726 11.60 -13.92 -18.79
CA ALA A 726 12.68 -13.29 -18.04
C ALA A 726 13.20 -12.02 -18.76
N VAL A 727 13.38 -12.08 -20.09
CA VAL A 727 13.74 -10.91 -20.91
C VAL A 727 12.71 -9.78 -20.74
N GLY A 728 11.43 -10.08 -20.90
CA GLY A 728 10.37 -9.08 -20.76
C GLY A 728 10.27 -8.48 -19.35
N LEU A 729 10.46 -9.28 -18.31
CA LEU A 729 10.48 -8.83 -16.91
C LEU A 729 11.65 -7.89 -16.63
N ILE A 730 12.86 -8.24 -17.08
CA ILE A 730 14.06 -7.40 -16.94
C ILE A 730 13.88 -6.06 -17.66
N SER A 731 13.39 -6.06 -18.90
CA SER A 731 13.19 -4.84 -19.67
C SER A 731 12.10 -3.93 -19.10
N ARG A 732 10.99 -4.50 -18.60
CA ARG A 732 9.87 -3.75 -18.01
C ARG A 732 10.26 -3.02 -16.72
N ARG A 733 11.14 -3.62 -15.93
CA ARG A 733 11.54 -3.11 -14.60
C ARG A 733 12.67 -2.08 -14.66
N GLN A 734 13.29 -1.90 -15.82
CA GLN A 734 14.35 -0.91 -16.02
C GLN A 734 13.79 0.52 -16.05
N GLN A 735 14.37 1.40 -15.24
CA GLN A 735 14.00 2.82 -15.17
C GLN A 735 14.43 3.58 -16.43
N VAL A 736 13.87 4.76 -16.67
CA VAL A 736 14.11 5.59 -17.88
C VAL A 736 15.60 5.84 -18.12
N GLU A 737 16.35 6.13 -17.06
CA GLU A 737 17.79 6.42 -17.15
C GLU A 737 18.64 5.19 -17.39
N GLY A 738 18.09 3.97 -17.24
CA GLY A 738 18.78 2.71 -17.55
C GLY A 738 19.16 1.84 -16.36
N TYR A 739 18.81 2.23 -15.13
CA TYR A 739 19.09 1.45 -13.91
C TYR A 739 17.91 0.57 -13.47
N TRP A 740 18.16 -0.38 -12.58
CA TRP A 740 17.14 -1.13 -11.84
C TRP A 740 17.15 -0.72 -10.36
N LEU A 741 15.99 -0.80 -9.72
CA LEU A 741 15.85 -0.51 -8.30
C LEU A 741 16.23 -1.72 -7.45
N THR A 742 16.79 -1.44 -6.27
CA THR A 742 17.16 -2.44 -5.27
C THR A 742 16.11 -2.51 -4.19
N SER A 743 15.79 -3.71 -3.73
CA SER A 743 14.93 -3.92 -2.56
C SER A 743 15.77 -4.10 -1.31
N TYR A 744 15.39 -3.50 -0.19
CA TYR A 744 16.00 -3.78 1.12
C TYR A 744 14.99 -4.03 2.23
N THR A 745 15.42 -4.79 3.23
CA THR A 745 14.63 -5.17 4.43
C THR A 745 15.45 -4.94 5.70
N SER A 746 14.78 -4.81 6.85
CA SER A 746 15.44 -4.69 8.16
C SER A 746 15.78 -6.04 8.80
N GLU A 747 15.28 -7.13 8.23
CA GLU A 747 15.42 -8.50 8.73
C GLU A 747 15.92 -9.44 7.61
N GLU A 748 16.45 -10.60 7.98
CA GLU A 748 16.95 -11.66 7.08
C GLU A 748 15.81 -12.39 6.33
N ARG A 749 14.78 -11.67 5.90
CA ARG A 749 13.61 -12.17 5.17
C ARG A 749 13.15 -11.13 4.17
N PHE A 750 12.70 -11.58 3.00
CA PHE A 750 12.17 -10.71 1.95
C PHE A 750 10.73 -10.25 2.22
N GLU A 751 10.53 -9.54 3.33
CA GLU A 751 9.24 -9.02 3.79
C GLU A 751 9.35 -7.51 4.09
N LYS A 752 8.24 -6.76 3.95
CA LYS A 752 8.17 -5.30 4.23
C LYS A 752 9.27 -4.50 3.50
N THR A 753 9.51 -4.86 2.24
CA THR A 753 10.58 -4.32 1.40
C THR A 753 10.41 -2.84 1.12
N LYS A 754 11.53 -2.11 1.10
CA LYS A 754 11.63 -0.75 0.59
C LYS A 754 12.50 -0.73 -0.66
N LEU A 755 12.25 0.22 -1.56
CA LEU A 755 13.01 0.37 -2.81
C LEU A 755 13.97 1.55 -2.71
N GLU A 756 15.15 1.41 -3.30
CA GLU A 756 16.13 2.49 -3.50
C GLU A 756 16.89 2.31 -4.82
N MET A 757 17.48 3.39 -5.33
CA MET A 757 18.42 3.32 -6.44
C MET A 757 19.83 3.10 -5.89
N ASN A 758 20.56 2.14 -6.45
CA ASN A 758 22.00 2.05 -6.29
C ASN A 758 22.71 1.62 -7.58
N THR A 759 24.00 1.95 -7.66
CA THR A 759 24.87 1.61 -8.80
C THR A 759 25.20 0.11 -8.84
N TYR A 760 25.26 -0.53 -7.67
CA TYR A 760 25.64 -1.93 -7.52
C TYR A 760 24.72 -2.91 -8.26
N VAL A 761 23.39 -2.86 -8.04
CA VAL A 761 22.45 -3.83 -8.66
C VAL A 761 22.46 -3.71 -10.17
N THR A 762 22.52 -2.50 -10.70
CA THR A 762 22.62 -2.28 -12.15
C THR A 762 23.92 -2.88 -12.70
N SER A 763 25.03 -2.72 -11.99
CA SER A 763 26.30 -3.36 -12.33
C SER A 763 26.20 -4.89 -12.31
N MET A 764 25.56 -5.45 -11.30
CA MET A 764 25.37 -6.91 -11.18
C MET A 764 24.51 -7.49 -12.32
N VAL A 765 23.41 -6.83 -12.69
CA VAL A 765 22.58 -7.29 -13.83
C VAL A 765 23.39 -7.26 -15.13
N VAL A 766 24.14 -6.18 -15.37
CA VAL A 766 24.99 -6.03 -16.57
C VAL A 766 26.08 -7.08 -16.65
N ASP A 767 26.64 -7.46 -15.50
CA ASP A 767 27.75 -8.40 -15.43
C ASP A 767 27.28 -9.86 -15.52
N VAL A 768 26.21 -10.24 -14.81
CA VAL A 768 25.64 -11.60 -14.85
C VAL A 768 25.14 -11.95 -16.25
N LEU A 769 24.55 -10.99 -16.97
CA LEU A 769 24.09 -11.21 -18.35
C LEU A 769 25.23 -11.22 -19.37
N GLY A 770 26.47 -10.95 -18.94
CA GLY A 770 27.68 -11.20 -19.69
C GLY A 770 28.15 -10.07 -20.61
N PRO A 771 29.28 -10.28 -21.30
CA PRO A 771 29.89 -9.34 -22.22
C PRO A 771 29.15 -9.28 -23.57
N LYS A 772 29.51 -8.31 -24.42
CA LYS A 772 28.83 -8.08 -25.70
C LYS A 772 29.12 -9.20 -26.72
N PRO A 773 28.12 -9.62 -27.53
CA PRO A 773 26.71 -9.22 -27.45
C PRO A 773 25.98 -9.96 -26.32
N GLY A 774 25.17 -9.23 -25.55
CA GLY A 774 24.33 -9.81 -24.49
C GLY A 774 23.17 -10.67 -25.04
N PRO A 775 22.29 -11.19 -24.16
CA PRO A 775 21.15 -12.00 -24.57
C PRO A 775 20.28 -11.33 -25.62
N ALA A 776 19.78 -12.12 -26.57
CA ALA A 776 18.82 -11.63 -27.57
C ALA A 776 17.61 -10.96 -26.88
N GLY A 777 17.25 -9.76 -27.34
CA GLY A 777 16.17 -8.95 -26.76
C GLY A 777 16.58 -8.04 -25.58
N LEU A 778 17.78 -8.19 -25.01
CA LEU A 778 18.29 -7.31 -23.94
C LEU A 778 19.43 -6.37 -24.37
N GLY A 779 19.87 -6.44 -25.63
CA GLY A 779 20.99 -5.65 -26.14
C GLY A 779 20.82 -4.14 -25.88
N GLY A 780 19.69 -3.54 -26.27
CA GLY A 780 19.42 -2.13 -25.99
C GLY A 780 19.33 -1.80 -24.50
N SER A 781 18.64 -2.62 -23.69
CA SER A 781 18.56 -2.46 -22.23
C SER A 781 19.95 -2.47 -21.57
N LEU A 782 20.83 -3.39 -21.95
CA LEU A 782 22.19 -3.48 -21.43
C LEU A 782 23.06 -2.28 -21.84
N GLU A 783 22.91 -1.77 -23.08
CA GLU A 783 23.58 -0.54 -23.47
C GLU A 783 23.12 0.66 -22.64
N ARG A 784 21.80 0.81 -22.39
CA ARG A 784 21.31 1.90 -21.55
C ARG A 784 21.86 1.81 -20.13
N ALA A 785 21.93 0.60 -19.57
CA ALA A 785 22.52 0.36 -18.27
C ALA A 785 24.01 0.75 -18.24
N ARG A 786 24.79 0.37 -19.26
CA ARG A 786 26.20 0.79 -19.36
C ARG A 786 26.33 2.30 -19.52
N THR A 787 25.46 2.96 -20.29
CA THR A 787 25.42 4.44 -20.36
C THR A 787 25.11 5.06 -19.00
N HIS A 788 24.14 4.52 -18.27
CA HIS A 788 23.79 4.97 -16.92
C HIS A 788 24.99 4.88 -15.97
N LEU A 789 25.63 3.71 -15.92
CA LEU A 789 26.78 3.44 -15.06
C LEU A 789 27.96 4.37 -15.41
N ARG A 790 28.25 4.56 -16.71
CA ARG A 790 29.29 5.50 -17.17
C ARG A 790 29.02 6.93 -16.69
N ASN A 791 27.76 7.34 -16.69
CA ASN A 791 27.36 8.67 -16.23
C ASN A 791 27.48 8.82 -14.70
N GLN A 792 27.66 7.74 -13.94
CA GLN A 792 27.93 7.81 -12.49
C GLN A 792 29.39 8.11 -12.15
N ILE A 793 30.30 8.07 -13.12
CA ILE A 793 31.71 8.42 -12.92
C ILE A 793 31.81 9.94 -12.67
N GLU A 794 32.31 10.31 -11.50
CA GLU A 794 32.53 11.70 -11.10
C GLU A 794 33.76 12.31 -11.78
N ALA A 795 33.92 13.63 -11.67
CA ALA A 795 35.07 14.34 -12.24
C ALA A 795 36.43 13.89 -11.69
N ASN A 796 36.46 13.26 -10.51
CA ASN A 796 37.65 12.63 -9.91
C ASN A 796 37.80 11.14 -10.30
N GLY A 797 36.90 10.61 -11.12
CA GLY A 797 36.90 9.22 -11.56
C GLY A 797 36.28 8.23 -10.56
N LEU A 798 35.79 8.68 -9.40
CA LEU A 798 35.17 7.83 -8.39
C LEU A 798 33.66 7.65 -8.64
N VAL A 799 33.09 6.62 -8.02
CA VAL A 799 31.67 6.28 -8.12
C VAL A 799 31.09 6.07 -6.73
N ARG A 800 29.83 6.45 -6.56
CA ARG A 800 29.07 6.29 -5.31
C ARG A 800 27.98 5.23 -5.47
N TYR A 801 27.69 4.57 -4.36
CA TYR A 801 26.54 3.68 -4.21
C TYR A 801 25.20 4.27 -4.65
N HIS A 802 24.78 5.45 -4.16
CA HIS A 802 23.51 6.10 -4.59
C HIS A 802 23.64 6.91 -5.90
N GLY A 803 24.73 6.74 -6.64
CA GLY A 803 25.02 7.55 -7.82
C GLY A 803 25.43 9.00 -7.47
N ARG A 804 25.53 9.83 -8.52
CA ARG A 804 26.06 11.19 -8.38
C ARG A 804 25.15 12.12 -7.55
N PRO A 805 25.71 13.02 -6.73
CA PRO A 805 24.93 13.96 -5.93
C PRO A 805 24.03 14.91 -6.75
N ASP A 806 24.40 15.21 -7.98
CA ASP A 806 23.69 16.06 -8.94
C ASP A 806 22.78 15.27 -9.91
N GLY A 807 22.66 13.95 -9.71
CA GLY A 807 21.85 13.08 -10.56
C GLY A 807 20.34 13.18 -10.29
N ALA A 808 19.52 13.09 -11.34
CA ALA A 808 18.05 13.14 -11.25
C ALA A 808 17.45 12.06 -10.31
N ALA A 809 18.07 10.87 -10.28
CA ALA A 809 17.64 9.77 -9.41
C ALA A 809 17.79 10.11 -7.91
N MET A 810 18.78 10.94 -7.53
CA MET A 810 19.00 11.37 -6.15
C MET A 810 17.81 12.19 -5.64
N THR A 811 17.35 13.16 -6.44
CA THR A 811 16.20 14.02 -6.12
C THR A 811 14.89 13.25 -6.17
N ALA A 812 14.69 12.39 -7.17
CA ALA A 812 13.44 11.64 -7.35
C ALA A 812 13.14 10.67 -6.21
N HIS A 813 14.18 10.05 -5.62
CA HIS A 813 14.03 9.03 -4.58
C HIS A 813 14.33 9.54 -3.16
N GLY A 814 14.62 10.83 -3.00
CA GLY A 814 14.93 11.41 -1.68
C GLY A 814 16.16 10.80 -1.02
N LEU A 815 17.11 10.33 -1.83
CA LEU A 815 18.33 9.69 -1.36
C LEU A 815 19.33 10.76 -0.92
N CYS A 816 20.30 10.34 -0.12
CA CYS A 816 21.37 11.21 0.30
C CYS A 816 22.72 10.69 -0.20
N PRO A 817 23.66 11.60 -0.54
CA PRO A 817 24.88 11.25 -1.25
C PRO A 817 25.84 10.50 -0.32
N ILE A 818 26.04 9.22 -0.60
CA ILE A 818 26.96 8.35 0.13
C ILE A 818 28.40 8.61 -0.32
N THR A 819 29.37 8.48 0.58
CA THR A 819 30.81 8.58 0.25
C THR A 819 31.19 7.60 -0.87
N PRO A 820 32.05 7.98 -1.85
CA PRO A 820 32.44 7.05 -2.91
C PRO A 820 33.15 5.83 -2.34
N ASP A 821 33.02 4.70 -3.02
CA ASP A 821 33.53 3.43 -2.52
C ASP A 821 34.27 2.64 -3.61
N SER A 822 35.14 1.74 -3.16
CA SER A 822 35.99 0.91 -4.00
C SER A 822 35.20 -0.09 -4.84
N ASP A 823 34.04 -0.54 -4.38
CA ASP A 823 33.27 -1.61 -5.01
C ASP A 823 32.57 -1.09 -6.27
N ASP A 824 31.73 -0.05 -6.11
CA ASP A 824 31.02 0.60 -7.20
C ASP A 824 31.99 1.24 -8.19
N THR A 825 33.11 1.82 -7.70
CA THR A 825 34.15 2.36 -8.58
C THR A 825 34.77 1.27 -9.45
N ALA A 826 35.16 0.12 -8.87
CA ALA A 826 35.77 -0.97 -9.63
C ALA A 826 34.78 -1.62 -10.61
N LEU A 827 33.55 -1.89 -10.18
CA LEU A 827 32.51 -2.48 -11.03
C LEU A 827 32.20 -1.60 -12.23
N VAL A 828 31.97 -0.29 -12.03
CA VAL A 828 31.64 0.61 -13.12
C VAL A 828 32.80 0.78 -14.10
N TRP A 829 34.03 0.95 -13.63
CA TRP A 829 35.18 1.07 -14.54
C TRP A 829 35.42 -0.21 -15.35
N ARG A 830 35.16 -1.39 -14.78
CA ARG A 830 35.26 -2.67 -15.49
C ARG A 830 34.16 -2.85 -16.53
N LEU A 831 32.91 -2.50 -16.20
CA LEU A 831 31.74 -2.84 -17.01
C LEU A 831 31.32 -1.73 -17.97
N ALA A 832 31.59 -0.49 -17.64
CA ALA A 832 31.14 0.70 -18.37
C ALA A 832 32.16 1.84 -18.27
N PRO A 833 33.39 1.65 -18.78
CA PRO A 833 34.46 2.64 -18.62
C PRO A 833 34.06 4.02 -19.16
N GLY A 834 34.48 5.05 -18.43
CA GLY A 834 34.34 6.46 -18.80
C GLY A 834 35.49 6.96 -19.69
N ALA A 835 35.66 8.27 -19.75
CA ALA A 835 36.78 8.88 -20.47
C ALA A 835 38.12 8.42 -19.87
N ASP A 836 39.05 7.98 -20.72
CA ASP A 836 40.34 7.42 -20.28
C ASP A 836 41.13 8.36 -19.35
N ALA A 837 41.00 9.69 -19.53
CA ALA A 837 41.64 10.70 -18.70
C ALA A 837 41.24 10.63 -17.20
N LEU A 838 40.07 10.07 -16.88
CA LEU A 838 39.58 9.93 -15.50
C LEU A 838 40.04 8.62 -14.83
N ARG A 839 40.61 7.68 -15.59
CA ARG A 839 41.03 6.37 -15.07
C ARG A 839 42.24 6.49 -14.13
N SER A 840 43.26 7.25 -14.51
CA SER A 840 44.46 7.42 -13.69
C SER A 840 44.17 8.10 -12.34
N PRO A 841 43.35 9.19 -12.27
CA PRO A 841 42.88 9.73 -11.00
C PRO A 841 42.12 8.72 -10.12
N ALA A 842 41.24 7.91 -10.72
CA ALA A 842 40.49 6.89 -9.99
C ALA A 842 41.41 5.82 -9.38
N LEU A 843 42.38 5.32 -10.14
CA LEU A 843 43.38 4.36 -9.67
C LEU A 843 44.26 4.95 -8.57
N ALA A 844 44.68 6.21 -8.71
CA ALA A 844 45.48 6.89 -7.69
C ALA A 844 44.70 7.05 -6.37
N ALA A 845 43.41 7.43 -6.44
CA ALA A 845 42.54 7.50 -5.28
C ALA A 845 42.34 6.13 -4.64
N LEU A 846 42.11 5.08 -5.42
CA LEU A 846 42.00 3.70 -4.92
C LEU A 846 43.29 3.27 -4.18
N MET A 847 44.47 3.56 -4.74
CA MET A 847 45.77 3.26 -4.11
C MET A 847 45.98 3.99 -2.78
N GLN A 848 45.43 5.20 -2.61
CA GLN A 848 45.52 5.97 -1.37
C GLN A 848 44.86 5.26 -0.18
N TYR A 849 43.83 4.45 -0.44
CA TYR A 849 43.09 3.70 0.58
C TYR A 849 43.49 2.21 0.65
N ARG A 850 44.70 1.89 0.17
CA ARG A 850 45.32 0.57 0.32
C ARG A 850 45.95 0.42 1.71
N THR A 851 45.71 -0.72 2.36
CA THR A 851 46.30 -1.09 3.64
C THR A 851 47.76 -1.52 3.49
N ALA A 852 48.52 -1.54 4.58
CA ALA A 852 49.93 -1.94 4.57
C ALA A 852 50.16 -3.40 4.10
N GLU A 853 49.17 -4.27 4.34
CA GLU A 853 49.11 -5.66 3.89
C GLU A 853 48.69 -5.80 2.43
N GLY A 854 48.26 -4.72 1.78
CA GLY A 854 47.97 -4.66 0.35
C GLY A 854 46.50 -4.81 -0.05
N LEU A 855 45.56 -4.82 0.90
CA LEU A 855 44.11 -4.86 0.67
C LEU A 855 43.53 -3.44 0.51
N TYR A 856 42.35 -3.30 -0.09
CA TYR A 856 41.71 -2.01 -0.37
C TYR A 856 40.51 -1.77 0.54
N LYS A 857 40.46 -0.61 1.20
CA LYS A 857 39.34 -0.24 2.06
C LYS A 857 38.09 0.10 1.25
N THR A 858 36.93 0.02 1.88
CA THR A 858 35.63 0.26 1.24
C THR A 858 35.45 1.71 0.82
N TRP A 859 35.56 2.66 1.76
CA TRP A 859 35.26 4.07 1.52
C TRP A 859 36.49 4.85 1.06
N LEU A 860 36.34 5.57 -0.06
CA LEU A 860 37.36 6.39 -0.71
C LEU A 860 37.22 7.86 -0.28
N GLY A 861 37.27 8.10 1.03
CA GLY A 861 37.18 9.42 1.64
C GLY A 861 37.74 9.44 3.06
N GLN A 862 38.12 10.61 3.54
CA GLN A 862 38.52 10.76 4.95
C GLN A 862 37.29 10.61 5.84
N ARG A 863 37.49 10.17 7.09
CA ARG A 863 36.37 9.88 8.01
C ARG A 863 35.49 11.10 8.30
N ASN A 864 36.06 12.29 8.34
CA ASN A 864 35.33 13.57 8.50
C ASN A 864 34.55 13.98 7.24
N GLU A 865 34.77 13.30 6.11
CA GLU A 865 34.06 13.51 4.83
C GLU A 865 32.97 12.44 4.61
N TYR A 866 32.76 11.56 5.60
CA TYR A 866 31.74 10.53 5.53
C TYR A 866 30.35 11.14 5.51
N ARG A 867 29.57 10.78 4.49
CA ARG A 867 28.21 11.25 4.29
C ARG A 867 27.29 10.06 4.17
N CYS A 868 26.17 10.10 4.87
CA CYS A 868 25.08 9.13 4.71
C CYS A 868 25.43 7.66 4.92
N ILE A 869 26.49 7.41 5.70
CA ILE A 869 26.87 6.07 6.11
C ILE A 869 26.58 5.89 7.60
N ASP A 870 26.16 4.68 7.95
CA ASP A 870 26.03 4.20 9.34
C ASP A 870 27.15 3.18 9.54
N PRO A 871 28.38 3.63 9.88
CA PRO A 871 29.54 2.75 9.97
C PRO A 871 29.38 1.76 11.12
N GLY A 872 29.91 0.55 10.93
CA GLY A 872 30.04 -0.42 12.01
C GLY A 872 31.23 -0.16 12.92
N VAL A 873 31.69 -1.21 13.60
CA VAL A 873 32.83 -1.16 14.54
C VAL A 873 34.11 -0.72 13.83
N ASP A 874 34.39 -1.27 12.66
CA ASP A 874 35.40 -0.73 11.75
C ASP A 874 34.72 0.29 10.83
N PRO A 875 35.04 1.59 10.94
CA PRO A 875 34.41 2.60 10.10
C PRO A 875 34.83 2.52 8.62
N ASN A 876 35.91 1.80 8.27
CA ASN A 876 36.34 1.64 6.89
C ASN A 876 36.96 0.26 6.62
N PRO A 877 36.12 -0.80 6.62
CA PRO A 877 36.60 -2.16 6.53
C PRO A 877 37.09 -2.49 5.12
N THR A 878 37.94 -3.51 5.04
CA THR A 878 38.19 -4.29 3.82
C THR A 878 37.17 -5.41 3.75
N ASP A 879 36.53 -5.65 2.59
CA ASP A 879 35.56 -6.73 2.41
C ASP A 879 35.93 -7.62 1.21
N VAL A 880 35.59 -8.91 1.32
CA VAL A 880 35.94 -9.99 0.38
C VAL A 880 35.46 -9.74 -1.04
N ALA A 881 34.19 -9.40 -1.26
CA ALA A 881 33.68 -9.22 -2.63
C ALA A 881 34.20 -7.92 -3.23
N ILE A 882 34.38 -6.89 -2.39
CA ILE A 882 35.03 -5.64 -2.80
C ILE A 882 36.46 -5.91 -3.28
N GLN A 883 37.24 -6.74 -2.57
CA GLN A 883 38.57 -7.13 -3.04
C GLN A 883 38.52 -7.86 -4.38
N MET A 884 37.53 -8.74 -4.58
CA MET A 884 37.36 -9.47 -5.84
C MET A 884 37.06 -8.52 -7.00
N HIS A 885 36.10 -7.60 -6.84
CA HIS A 885 35.76 -6.65 -7.88
C HIS A 885 36.91 -5.68 -8.18
N VAL A 886 37.63 -5.20 -7.15
CA VAL A 886 38.86 -4.40 -7.33
C VAL A 886 39.92 -5.20 -8.09
N LEU A 887 40.16 -6.46 -7.72
CA LEU A 887 41.14 -7.31 -8.40
C LEU A 887 40.80 -7.48 -9.88
N MET A 888 39.53 -7.76 -10.19
CA MET A 888 39.07 -7.93 -11.57
C MET A 888 39.23 -6.66 -12.40
N TRP A 889 39.06 -5.47 -11.80
CA TRP A 889 39.37 -4.21 -12.49
C TRP A 889 40.87 -4.00 -12.66
N LEU A 890 41.66 -4.20 -11.60
CA LEU A 890 43.13 -4.08 -11.66
C LEU A 890 43.73 -5.05 -12.67
N ALA A 891 43.20 -6.27 -12.83
CA ALA A 891 43.69 -7.22 -13.83
C ALA A 891 43.61 -6.66 -15.26
N GLN A 892 42.70 -5.71 -15.52
CA GLN A 892 42.57 -5.02 -16.80
C GLN A 892 43.37 -3.72 -16.86
N ALA A 893 43.51 -3.00 -15.74
CA ALA A 893 44.07 -1.64 -15.70
C ALA A 893 45.50 -1.54 -15.15
N ASP A 894 45.88 -2.40 -14.20
CA ASP A 894 47.18 -2.49 -13.55
C ASP A 894 47.45 -3.95 -13.09
N PRO A 895 47.88 -4.84 -14.01
CA PRO A 895 48.09 -6.25 -13.72
C PRO A 895 49.08 -6.54 -12.56
N PRO A 896 50.20 -5.79 -12.40
CA PRO A 896 51.06 -5.92 -11.22
C PRO A 896 50.33 -5.66 -9.90
N ALA A 897 49.50 -4.62 -9.81
CA ALA A 897 48.70 -4.36 -8.62
C ALA A 897 47.68 -5.48 -8.36
N ALA A 898 47.08 -6.05 -9.41
CA ALA A 898 46.18 -7.19 -9.30
C ALA A 898 46.88 -8.44 -8.72
N GLN A 899 48.09 -8.75 -9.16
CA GLN A 899 48.89 -9.86 -8.61
C GLN A 899 49.23 -9.64 -7.14
N SER A 900 49.59 -8.40 -6.77
CA SER A 900 49.88 -8.03 -5.39
C SER A 900 48.64 -8.17 -4.49
N LEU A 901 47.48 -7.72 -4.97
CA LEU A 901 46.19 -7.91 -4.28
C LEU A 901 45.82 -9.40 -4.16
N CYS A 902 46.03 -10.19 -5.20
CA CYS A 902 45.78 -11.64 -5.15
C CYS A 902 46.60 -12.31 -4.03
N SER A 903 47.88 -11.95 -3.94
CA SER A 903 48.76 -12.45 -2.88
C SER A 903 48.26 -12.04 -1.50
N ALA A 904 47.88 -10.77 -1.30
CA ALA A 904 47.33 -10.30 -0.03
C ALA A 904 46.02 -11.04 0.33
N LEU A 905 45.13 -11.21 -0.65
CA LEU A 905 43.85 -11.89 -0.46
C LEU A 905 44.02 -13.36 -0.05
N ARG A 906 44.97 -14.10 -0.65
CA ARG A 906 45.27 -15.50 -0.25
C ARG A 906 45.59 -15.65 1.23
N HIS A 907 46.24 -14.67 1.84
CA HIS A 907 46.61 -14.72 3.26
C HIS A 907 45.46 -14.29 4.19
N ALA A 908 44.50 -13.52 3.68
CA ALA A 908 43.46 -12.90 4.48
C ALA A 908 42.07 -13.54 4.31
N ILE A 909 41.84 -14.35 3.27
CA ILE A 909 40.51 -14.81 2.85
C ILE A 909 39.71 -15.55 3.94
N ASP A 910 40.37 -16.23 4.87
CA ASP A 910 39.74 -16.97 5.97
C ASP A 910 39.35 -16.07 7.16
N GLN A 911 39.89 -14.85 7.22
CA GLN A 911 39.78 -13.98 8.39
C GLN A 911 38.39 -13.31 8.46
N ASP A 912 37.75 -13.36 9.64
CA ASP A 912 36.40 -12.78 9.86
C ASP A 912 36.29 -11.31 9.45
N ARG A 913 37.37 -10.54 9.61
CA ARG A 913 37.39 -9.10 9.27
C ARG A 913 37.20 -8.80 7.78
N LEU A 914 37.40 -9.79 6.90
CA LEU A 914 37.13 -9.66 5.46
C LEU A 914 35.69 -9.98 5.07
N TRP A 915 34.90 -10.57 5.97
CA TRP A 915 33.52 -10.96 5.69
C TRP A 915 32.58 -9.99 6.41
N VAL A 916 32.42 -8.79 5.85
CA VAL A 916 31.65 -7.70 6.47
C VAL A 916 30.28 -7.57 5.82
N TYR A 917 30.21 -7.25 4.53
CA TYR A 917 28.95 -7.01 3.81
C TYR A 917 28.34 -8.29 3.23
N TYR A 918 29.13 -9.36 3.13
CA TYR A 918 28.73 -10.63 2.54
C TYR A 918 28.71 -11.78 3.55
N ARG A 919 28.84 -11.49 4.86
CA ARG A 919 28.86 -12.50 5.92
C ARG A 919 27.65 -13.43 5.91
N ARG A 920 26.48 -12.90 5.56
CA ARG A 920 25.20 -13.62 5.45
C ARG A 920 24.72 -13.77 4.01
N ALA A 921 25.51 -13.31 3.03
CA ALA A 921 25.14 -13.25 1.62
C ALA A 921 26.24 -13.86 0.71
N PRO A 922 26.48 -15.18 0.79
CA PRO A 922 27.63 -15.81 0.14
C PRO A 922 27.52 -15.95 -1.39
N LEU A 923 26.36 -15.63 -1.98
CA LEU A 923 26.09 -15.83 -3.40
C LEU A 923 27.11 -15.12 -4.30
N VAL A 924 27.34 -13.82 -4.07
CA VAL A 924 28.24 -13.04 -4.93
C VAL A 924 29.69 -13.53 -4.82
N PRO A 925 30.28 -13.69 -3.62
CA PRO A 925 31.61 -14.32 -3.48
C PRO A 925 31.72 -15.68 -4.19
N ALA A 926 30.70 -16.54 -4.05
CA ALA A 926 30.68 -17.85 -4.70
C ALA A 926 30.74 -17.73 -6.23
N MET A 927 29.94 -16.86 -6.83
CA MET A 927 29.97 -16.63 -8.29
C MET A 927 31.32 -16.05 -8.76
N ARG A 928 31.94 -15.17 -7.96
CA ARG A 928 33.23 -14.55 -8.31
C ARG A 928 34.41 -15.50 -8.30
N GLN A 929 34.31 -16.67 -7.72
CA GLN A 929 35.46 -17.59 -7.65
C GLN A 929 35.95 -18.02 -9.04
N ALA A 930 35.05 -18.30 -9.98
CA ALA A 930 35.39 -18.55 -11.39
C ALA A 930 36.03 -17.34 -12.06
N ASP A 931 35.44 -16.16 -11.88
CA ASP A 931 35.93 -14.90 -12.45
C ASP A 931 37.37 -14.59 -12.00
N MET A 932 37.64 -14.78 -10.71
CA MET A 932 38.96 -14.57 -10.10
C MET A 932 40.01 -15.51 -10.67
N LYS A 933 39.66 -16.79 -10.86
CA LYS A 933 40.51 -17.77 -11.54
C LYS A 933 40.78 -17.39 -12.99
N ALA A 934 39.77 -16.90 -13.72
CA ALA A 934 39.92 -16.45 -15.11
C ALA A 934 40.88 -15.26 -15.28
N VAL A 935 41.01 -14.40 -14.26
CA VAL A 935 41.97 -13.29 -14.24
C VAL A 935 43.31 -13.66 -13.57
N GLY A 936 43.58 -14.95 -13.35
CA GLY A 936 44.86 -15.45 -12.85
C GLY A 936 45.00 -15.47 -11.32
N CYS A 937 43.90 -15.31 -10.57
CA CYS A 937 43.88 -15.35 -9.12
C CYS A 937 43.07 -16.54 -8.58
N ASP A 938 43.73 -17.70 -8.47
CA ASP A 938 43.16 -18.90 -7.85
C ASP A 938 43.22 -18.78 -6.31
N VAL A 939 42.19 -18.17 -5.73
CA VAL A 939 41.93 -18.11 -4.28
C VAL A 939 40.76 -19.04 -3.98
N GLN A 940 40.98 -20.00 -3.08
CA GLN A 940 39.93 -20.91 -2.64
C GLN A 940 39.15 -20.29 -1.48
N LEU A 941 37.83 -20.20 -1.62
CA LEU A 941 36.96 -19.70 -0.56
C LEU A 941 36.72 -20.77 0.49
N PRO A 942 36.70 -20.42 1.79
CA PRO A 942 36.41 -21.38 2.85
C PRO A 942 35.04 -22.02 2.68
N PRO A 943 34.91 -23.35 2.79
CA PRO A 943 33.61 -24.02 2.72
C PRO A 943 32.60 -23.50 3.75
N SER A 944 33.08 -23.09 4.93
CA SER A 944 32.24 -22.50 5.99
C SER A 944 31.63 -21.14 5.61
N ARG A 945 32.21 -20.45 4.61
CA ARG A 945 31.74 -19.16 4.09
C ARG A 945 30.88 -19.31 2.83
N LEU A 946 30.78 -20.51 2.27
CA LEU A 946 29.92 -20.85 1.14
C LEU A 946 28.60 -21.52 1.57
N GLN A 947 28.22 -21.35 2.84
CA GLN A 947 26.97 -21.83 3.41
C GLN A 947 26.10 -20.64 3.81
N THR A 948 24.79 -20.79 3.66
CA THR A 948 23.82 -19.80 4.13
C THR A 948 23.00 -20.36 5.28
N ALA A 949 22.72 -19.50 6.26
CA ALA A 949 21.72 -19.76 7.30
C ALA A 949 20.46 -18.89 7.11
N VAL A 950 20.39 -18.13 6.00
CA VAL A 950 19.23 -17.34 5.63
C VAL A 950 18.26 -18.26 4.87
N PRO A 951 17.06 -18.54 5.42
CA PRO A 951 16.15 -19.52 4.84
C PRO A 951 15.80 -19.23 3.37
N GLY A 952 15.90 -20.25 2.53
CA GLY A 952 15.54 -20.18 1.12
C GLY A 952 16.64 -19.63 0.22
N GLN A 953 17.80 -19.24 0.75
CA GLN A 953 18.93 -18.76 -0.06
C GLN A 953 19.80 -19.90 -0.62
N GLU A 954 19.57 -21.14 -0.19
CA GLU A 954 20.30 -22.33 -0.64
C GLU A 954 20.14 -22.56 -2.15
N ILE A 955 18.95 -22.28 -2.69
CA ILE A 955 18.68 -22.44 -4.13
C ILE A 955 19.51 -21.45 -4.98
N TRP A 956 19.78 -20.26 -4.46
CA TRP A 956 20.59 -19.26 -5.16
C TRP A 956 22.06 -19.64 -5.14
N LEU A 957 22.57 -20.21 -4.03
CA LEU A 957 23.91 -20.78 -4.01
C LEU A 957 24.05 -21.95 -4.98
N ASN A 958 23.05 -22.83 -5.04
CA ASN A 958 23.01 -23.91 -6.02
C ASN A 958 23.03 -23.37 -7.45
N ALA A 959 22.32 -22.26 -7.73
CA ALA A 959 22.36 -21.58 -9.02
C ALA A 959 23.75 -20.99 -9.35
N GLY A 960 24.41 -20.33 -8.39
CA GLY A 960 25.77 -19.84 -8.56
C GLY A 960 26.78 -20.95 -8.84
N HIS A 961 26.73 -22.04 -8.07
CA HIS A 961 27.61 -23.20 -8.27
C HIS A 961 27.33 -23.92 -9.61
N MET A 962 26.05 -23.98 -10.02
CA MET A 962 25.68 -24.54 -11.32
C MET A 962 26.31 -23.71 -12.46
N LEU A 963 26.24 -22.38 -12.37
CA LEU A 963 26.82 -21.49 -13.37
C LEU A 963 28.34 -21.66 -13.45
N GLN A 964 29.02 -21.71 -12.31
CA GLN A 964 30.46 -21.97 -12.23
C GLN A 964 30.85 -23.30 -12.92
N ARG A 965 30.11 -24.39 -12.66
CA ARG A 965 30.35 -25.70 -13.29
C ARG A 965 30.12 -25.70 -14.81
N LEU A 966 29.20 -24.88 -15.31
CA LEU A 966 28.95 -24.73 -16.75
C LEU A 966 30.05 -23.91 -17.44
N GLU A 967 30.66 -22.95 -16.73
CA GLU A 967 31.67 -22.04 -17.27
C GLU A 967 33.11 -22.59 -17.18
N GLU A 968 33.49 -23.25 -16.08
CA GLU A 968 34.89 -23.63 -15.84
C GLU A 968 35.37 -24.87 -16.62
N GLY A 969 34.47 -25.72 -17.12
CA GLY A 969 34.80 -26.97 -17.85
C GLY A 969 35.69 -27.97 -17.08
N THR A 970 36.06 -27.68 -15.84
CA THR A 970 37.02 -28.44 -15.03
C THR A 970 36.33 -28.87 -13.73
N GLY A 971 35.90 -30.14 -13.69
CA GLY A 971 35.07 -30.72 -12.63
C GLY A 971 34.07 -31.73 -13.21
N LYS A 972 33.21 -32.33 -12.37
CA LYS A 972 32.11 -33.17 -12.86
C LYS A 972 31.09 -32.28 -13.58
N ALA A 973 31.04 -32.37 -14.91
CA ALA A 973 30.06 -31.64 -15.72
C ALA A 973 28.63 -31.87 -15.17
N PRO A 974 27.80 -30.82 -15.07
CA PRO A 974 26.44 -30.97 -14.63
C PRO A 974 25.65 -31.81 -15.64
N THR A 975 24.85 -32.73 -15.12
CA THR A 975 23.97 -33.55 -15.96
C THR A 975 22.80 -32.72 -16.47
N SER A 976 22.25 -33.07 -17.63
CA SER A 976 21.03 -32.44 -18.16
C SER A 976 19.87 -32.46 -17.15
N ALA A 977 19.75 -33.52 -16.35
CA ALA A 977 18.71 -33.65 -15.34
C ALA A 977 18.87 -32.65 -14.17
N GLU A 978 20.10 -32.44 -13.69
CA GLU A 978 20.40 -31.48 -12.62
C GLU A 978 20.06 -30.04 -13.06
N VAL A 979 20.48 -29.67 -14.27
CA VAL A 979 20.26 -28.34 -14.84
C VAL A 979 18.77 -28.10 -15.12
N LEU A 980 18.10 -29.07 -15.73
CA LEU A 980 16.68 -29.00 -16.03
C LEU A 980 15.85 -28.82 -14.74
N GLY A 981 16.14 -29.62 -13.71
CA GLY A 981 15.43 -29.53 -12.43
C GLY A 981 15.56 -28.16 -11.78
N LEU A 982 16.75 -27.56 -11.79
CA LEU A 982 16.98 -26.22 -11.24
C LEU A 982 16.27 -25.12 -12.04
N LEU A 983 16.36 -25.16 -13.38
CA LEU A 983 15.67 -24.20 -14.26
C LEU A 983 14.15 -24.26 -14.08
N GLN A 984 13.59 -25.47 -13.94
CA GLN A 984 12.16 -25.67 -13.70
C GLN A 984 11.74 -25.14 -12.34
N GLU A 985 12.49 -25.43 -11.27
CA GLU A 985 12.13 -24.98 -9.92
C GLU A 985 12.16 -23.44 -9.80
N LEU A 986 13.17 -22.79 -10.37
CA LEU A 986 13.30 -21.33 -10.35
C LEU A 986 12.26 -20.61 -11.20
N SER A 987 11.81 -21.20 -12.32
CA SER A 987 10.79 -20.61 -13.21
C SER A 987 9.35 -21.03 -12.89
N LYS A 988 9.18 -21.97 -11.95
CA LYS A 988 7.89 -22.50 -11.54
C LYS A 988 6.89 -21.40 -11.17
N ASN A 989 5.63 -21.62 -11.55
CA ASN A 989 4.50 -20.72 -11.25
C ASN A 989 4.81 -19.27 -11.60
N ASP A 990 5.36 -19.05 -12.80
CA ASP A 990 5.76 -17.72 -13.27
C ASP A 990 6.78 -17.04 -12.35
N PHE A 991 7.92 -17.72 -12.12
CA PHE A 991 9.00 -17.24 -11.27
C PHE A 991 8.53 -16.84 -9.86
N SER A 992 7.58 -17.58 -9.27
CA SER A 992 7.05 -17.24 -7.94
C SER A 992 8.13 -17.20 -6.87
N LEU A 993 9.14 -18.07 -6.99
CA LEU A 993 10.28 -18.09 -6.07
C LEU A 993 11.09 -16.78 -6.14
N VAL A 994 11.36 -16.27 -7.34
CA VAL A 994 12.09 -15.00 -7.53
C VAL A 994 11.33 -13.84 -6.91
N LYS A 995 10.00 -13.81 -7.04
CA LYS A 995 9.13 -12.77 -6.49
C LYS A 995 9.00 -12.82 -4.96
N LEU A 996 9.00 -14.02 -4.37
CA LEU A 996 8.79 -14.22 -2.94
C LEU A 996 10.09 -14.28 -2.14
N ASN A 997 11.17 -14.73 -2.75
CA ASN A 997 12.48 -14.92 -2.13
C ASN A 997 13.61 -14.72 -3.16
N PRO A 998 13.81 -13.48 -3.65
CA PRO A 998 14.92 -13.15 -4.56
C PRO A 998 16.28 -13.39 -3.90
N PRO A 999 17.37 -13.40 -4.69
CA PRO A 999 18.72 -13.55 -4.15
C PRO A 999 19.06 -12.38 -3.19
N LEU A 1000 19.58 -12.73 -2.02
CA LEU A 1000 20.25 -11.80 -1.09
C LEU A 1000 21.65 -11.52 -1.64
N LEU A 1001 21.90 -10.29 -2.03
CA LEU A 1001 23.15 -9.90 -2.68
C LEU A 1001 24.22 -9.51 -1.65
N TYR A 1002 23.84 -8.69 -0.67
CA TYR A 1002 24.70 -8.21 0.41
C TYR A 1002 23.84 -7.67 1.56
N HIS A 1003 24.48 -7.32 2.67
CA HIS A 1003 23.87 -6.58 3.78
C HIS A 1003 24.83 -5.46 4.20
N ASN A 1004 24.32 -4.44 4.89
CA ASN A 1004 25.21 -3.47 5.51
C ASN A 1004 25.94 -4.09 6.72
N ASP A 1005 26.93 -3.40 7.27
CA ASP A 1005 27.68 -3.91 8.43
C ASP A 1005 26.71 -4.27 9.59
N LEU A 1006 26.73 -5.53 10.01
CA LEU A 1006 25.81 -6.05 11.05
C LEU A 1006 26.06 -5.46 12.44
N THR A 1007 27.18 -4.75 12.62
CA THR A 1007 27.54 -4.01 13.82
C THR A 1007 27.08 -2.54 13.80
N ALA A 1008 26.53 -2.06 12.68
CA ALA A 1008 25.95 -0.72 12.56
C ALA A 1008 24.64 -0.56 13.35
N SER A 1009 24.20 0.69 13.55
CA SER A 1009 23.01 1.00 14.36
C SER A 1009 21.70 0.58 13.68
N VAL A 1010 21.70 0.50 12.35
CA VAL A 1010 20.58 0.03 11.51
C VAL A 1010 21.03 -1.21 10.74
N ARG A 1011 20.15 -2.20 10.63
CA ARG A 1011 20.37 -3.38 9.78
C ARG A 1011 19.60 -3.28 8.48
N ARG A 1012 20.26 -3.63 7.38
CA ARG A 1012 19.71 -3.65 6.02
C ARG A 1012 20.24 -4.86 5.26
N PHE A 1013 19.33 -5.62 4.67
CA PHE A 1013 19.61 -6.76 3.79
C PHE A 1013 19.09 -6.41 2.39
N TYR A 1014 19.91 -6.60 1.36
CA TYR A 1014 19.65 -6.12 0.01
C TYR A 1014 19.40 -7.26 -0.97
N TRP A 1015 18.28 -7.18 -1.68
CA TRP A 1015 17.72 -8.24 -2.51
C TRP A 1015 17.39 -7.71 -3.90
N SER A 1016 17.44 -8.58 -4.90
CA SER A 1016 17.08 -8.20 -6.27
C SER A 1016 16.38 -9.31 -7.05
N GLU A 1017 15.11 -9.09 -7.38
CA GLU A 1017 14.40 -9.94 -8.35
C GLU A 1017 15.09 -9.91 -9.72
N ASP A 1018 15.55 -8.73 -10.14
CA ASP A 1018 16.18 -8.49 -11.43
C ASP A 1018 17.47 -9.29 -11.61
N VAL A 1019 18.30 -9.39 -10.56
CA VAL A 1019 19.46 -10.30 -10.55
C VAL A 1019 19.02 -11.77 -10.54
N GLY A 1020 17.92 -12.11 -9.86
CA GLY A 1020 17.35 -13.45 -9.89
C GLY A 1020 16.93 -13.90 -11.30
N TYR A 1021 16.22 -13.02 -12.04
CA TYR A 1021 15.88 -13.26 -13.45
C TYR A 1021 17.13 -13.35 -14.33
N ALA A 1022 18.15 -12.51 -14.07
CA ALA A 1022 19.40 -12.51 -14.81
C ALA A 1022 20.20 -13.81 -14.63
N ILE A 1023 20.35 -14.30 -13.39
CA ILE A 1023 21.02 -15.58 -13.09
C ILE A 1023 20.30 -16.73 -13.79
N TRP A 1024 18.97 -16.77 -13.70
CA TRP A 1024 18.18 -17.80 -14.38
C TRP A 1024 18.38 -17.78 -15.90
N LEU A 1025 18.32 -16.59 -16.50
CA LEU A 1025 18.49 -16.43 -17.95
C LEU A 1025 19.90 -16.84 -18.39
N ARG A 1026 20.92 -16.46 -17.62
CA ARG A 1026 22.32 -16.85 -17.86
C ARG A 1026 22.48 -18.36 -17.81
N LEU A 1027 21.93 -19.04 -16.79
CA LEU A 1027 21.93 -20.50 -16.68
C LEU A 1027 21.26 -21.16 -17.89
N TYR A 1028 20.09 -20.69 -18.30
CA TYR A 1028 19.39 -21.22 -19.47
C TYR A 1028 20.25 -21.09 -20.73
N LEU A 1029 20.83 -19.92 -20.98
CA LEU A 1029 21.64 -19.67 -22.19
C LEU A 1029 22.91 -20.54 -22.24
N GLU A 1030 23.63 -20.67 -21.12
CA GLU A 1030 24.80 -21.55 -21.05
C GLU A 1030 24.42 -23.03 -21.24
N SER A 1031 23.26 -23.44 -20.72
CA SER A 1031 22.73 -24.79 -20.89
C SER A 1031 22.36 -25.10 -22.35
N VAL A 1032 21.76 -24.13 -23.06
CA VAL A 1032 21.51 -24.22 -24.50
C VAL A 1032 22.82 -24.27 -25.27
N ARG A 1033 23.79 -23.40 -24.95
CA ARG A 1033 25.11 -23.34 -25.61
C ARG A 1033 25.86 -24.67 -25.54
N LEU A 1034 25.75 -25.37 -24.41
CA LEU A 1034 26.38 -26.67 -24.17
C LEU A 1034 25.55 -27.87 -24.66
N GLY A 1035 24.38 -27.64 -25.27
CA GLY A 1035 23.52 -28.71 -25.78
C GLY A 1035 22.84 -29.57 -24.69
N LEU A 1036 22.86 -29.14 -23.43
CA LEU A 1036 22.34 -29.92 -22.30
C LEU A 1036 20.81 -30.02 -22.28
N LEU A 1037 20.13 -29.15 -23.02
CA LEU A 1037 18.66 -29.11 -23.13
C LEU A 1037 18.13 -29.75 -24.42
N ALA A 1038 19.00 -30.27 -25.30
CA ALA A 1038 18.56 -30.98 -26.50
C ALA A 1038 17.94 -32.35 -26.12
N ALA A 1039 16.78 -32.66 -26.68
CA ALA A 1039 16.10 -33.92 -26.44
C ALA A 1039 16.92 -35.09 -27.02
N ASN A 1040 17.41 -35.98 -26.16
CA ASN A 1040 17.76 -37.33 -26.59
C ASN A 1040 16.44 -38.12 -26.78
N ASP A 1041 15.83 -38.00 -27.96
CA ASP A 1041 14.71 -38.86 -28.39
C ASP A 1041 15.19 -40.28 -28.82
N SER A 1042 16.36 -40.73 -28.36
CA SER A 1042 16.95 -42.02 -28.74
C SER A 1042 17.25 -42.94 -27.57
N ASN A 1043 16.39 -42.97 -26.53
CA ASN A 1043 16.45 -44.02 -25.51
C ASN A 1043 15.05 -44.45 -25.05
N ASN A 1044 14.29 -45.03 -25.98
CA ASN A 1044 13.18 -45.91 -25.66
C ASN A 1044 13.09 -47.03 -26.71
N ASN A 1045 14.06 -47.94 -26.67
CA ASN A 1045 13.95 -49.28 -27.23
C ASN A 1045 14.86 -50.23 -26.44
N SER A 1046 14.45 -50.56 -25.22
CA SER A 1046 14.84 -51.82 -24.59
C SER A 1046 13.58 -52.67 -24.48
N ASN A 1047 13.28 -53.39 -25.57
CA ASN A 1047 12.33 -54.49 -25.58
C ASN A 1047 12.89 -55.64 -24.73
N ALA A 1048 12.04 -56.16 -23.84
CA ALA A 1048 12.18 -57.49 -23.29
C ALA A 1048 11.49 -58.50 -24.22
N ALA A 1049 12.22 -59.59 -24.49
CA ALA A 1049 11.80 -60.95 -24.87
C ALA A 1049 10.91 -61.16 -26.13
N ASP A 1050 11.45 -61.82 -27.15
CA ASP A 1050 11.28 -63.26 -27.32
C ASP A 1050 12.24 -63.83 -28.37
N GLY A 1051 12.69 -65.07 -28.15
CA GLY A 1051 13.67 -65.74 -28.98
C GLY A 1051 13.07 -66.60 -30.09
N GLU A 1052 13.80 -66.72 -31.20
CA GLU A 1052 14.06 -67.99 -31.90
C GLU A 1052 15.09 -67.80 -33.03
N ARG A 1053 16.08 -68.72 -33.05
CA ARG A 1053 16.91 -69.27 -34.16
C ARG A 1053 16.87 -68.52 -35.52
N THR A 1054 17.99 -68.23 -36.23
CA THR A 1054 19.03 -69.17 -36.71
C THR A 1054 20.15 -68.40 -37.47
N VAL A 1055 21.41 -68.63 -37.09
CA VAL A 1055 22.64 -68.98 -37.87
C VAL A 1055 23.07 -68.23 -39.17
N GLN A 1056 24.35 -67.77 -39.13
CA GLN A 1056 25.37 -67.52 -40.21
C GLN A 1056 25.20 -66.29 -41.14
N LYS A 1057 26.23 -65.57 -41.60
CA LYS A 1057 27.71 -65.70 -41.62
C LYS A 1057 28.32 -64.32 -41.96
N THR A 1058 29.50 -64.03 -41.41
CA THR A 1058 30.47 -62.96 -41.74
C THR A 1058 31.14 -63.18 -43.12
N PRO A 1059 32.01 -62.27 -43.66
CA PRO A 1059 32.86 -61.24 -43.03
C PRO A 1059 32.37 -59.80 -43.15
#